data_AF-A0A397HKU6-F1
#
_entry.id   AF-A0A397HKU6-F1
#
_cell.length_a   1.000
_cell.length_b   1.000
_cell.length_c   1.000
_cell.angle_alpha   90.00
_cell.angle_beta   90.00
_cell.angle_gamma   90.00
#
_symmetry.space_group_name_H-M   'P 1'
#
loop_
_entity.id
_entity.type
_entity.pdbx_description
1 polymer ?
#
loop_
_entity_poly.entity_id
_entity_poly.type
_entity_poly.pdbx_seq_one_letter_code
_entity_poly.pdbx_strand_id
1 'polypeptide(L)'
;MAINKVYRKLPTRYNITEVKFTGDKFSRKRITHEIEKIRTRIPNKRIQVLLPYENWKPGSWFEDKEDVSLFSLLDHYNESQIPEGGGDPKTYDQFIIYITNPLVYEGGCNPKKDNGLNDCFYQCLYYAYGTFSKMPKVIEKPEMLKKVLELQRNDLIPVSFIEKIEKIVKTIAINIIGDVTILSKNKAYRKITLVLANGHYTLAKNPKRIETKSGTTKIKKPLIYQENGIKNIVTLYDGKSFKTTTIPELRKLQSKSVYSEWCLISVKKSYKTGIYETLEETYIRIHDERNTFLEESKKLGLSIDLFRHYGSYKKVVLWLFELLSKAVPANEPLNPIKAQWISNTMLDGIIWADNEWKGFGRQYDETSLYPSIMQLAFTFPIKKGKFQMLQDFINHRGYILYGIFRAKVEFKEDIKMLFRYNKHNKYTHIDLSRAKELGLQVILIQDNAPNALIYEKETRIPGEVMFENYVNLLFKIKNIGGVAGKVTKKVLNTLWGALCQRNKSYYDISDAVNLSEPFDYPEDEILESIIPINNTSWTFQFSNPNNLFKGEYPQIAPFILAQGRKIISKTIEPYKDKVKRVHTDGFILSEDPIKAKPHAMCGITFPLINCSKDASVTLKAFKFEKEGECYIKNANQVIWL
;
A
#
# COMPACT_ATOMS: atom_id res chain seq x y z
N MET A 1 -36.73 -44.46 32.50
CA MET A 1 -35.32 -44.12 32.77
C MET A 1 -35.22 -42.64 33.08
N ALA A 2 -34.58 -42.29 34.19
CA ALA A 2 -34.42 -40.91 34.62
C ALA A 2 -33.47 -40.16 33.67
N ILE A 3 -33.96 -39.08 33.06
CA ILE A 3 -33.09 -38.15 32.32
C ILE A 3 -32.33 -37.33 33.36
N ASN A 4 -31.00 -37.34 33.31
CA ASN A 4 -30.18 -36.45 34.12
C ASN A 4 -29.76 -35.23 33.29
N LYS A 5 -29.82 -34.04 33.91
CA LYS A 5 -29.47 -32.75 33.29
C LYS A 5 -28.44 -32.04 34.16
N VAL A 6 -27.27 -31.79 33.61
CA VAL A 6 -26.21 -31.04 34.27
C VAL A 6 -26.07 -29.68 33.61
N TYR A 7 -26.17 -28.62 34.41
CA TYR A 7 -26.06 -27.24 33.97
C TYR A 7 -24.70 -26.67 34.37
N ARG A 8 -24.00 -26.03 33.43
CA ARG A 8 -22.78 -25.27 33.75
C ARG A 8 -22.67 -24.03 32.88
N LYS A 9 -22.11 -22.95 33.44
CA LYS A 9 -21.59 -21.85 32.64
C LYS A 9 -20.18 -22.21 32.17
N LEU A 10 -19.85 -21.87 30.92
CA LEU A 10 -18.50 -22.15 30.42
C LEU A 10 -17.46 -21.30 31.18
N PRO A 11 -16.35 -21.89 31.69
CA PRO A 11 -15.39 -21.20 32.56
C PRO A 11 -14.77 -19.93 31.98
N THR A 12 -14.67 -19.82 30.66
CA THR A 12 -14.08 -18.66 29.96
C THR A 12 -15.11 -17.86 29.15
N ARG A 13 -16.38 -18.29 29.14
CA ARG A 13 -17.48 -17.72 28.36
C ARG A 13 -18.78 -17.81 29.14
N TYR A 14 -18.89 -17.03 30.22
CA TYR A 14 -20.03 -17.06 31.14
C TYR A 14 -21.39 -16.67 30.51
N ASN A 15 -21.37 -16.09 29.30
CA ASN A 15 -22.55 -15.80 28.48
C ASN A 15 -23.08 -17.02 27.71
N ILE A 16 -22.42 -18.17 27.81
CA ILE A 16 -22.85 -19.43 27.23
C ILE A 16 -23.16 -20.40 28.37
N THR A 17 -24.39 -20.89 28.37
CA THR A 17 -24.84 -21.95 29.26
C THR A 17 -24.76 -23.27 28.52
N GLU A 18 -24.05 -24.24 29.11
CA GLU A 18 -24.07 -25.62 28.65
C GLU A 18 -25.08 -26.42 29.47
N VAL A 19 -25.90 -27.20 28.78
CA VAL A 19 -26.78 -28.19 29.38
C VAL A 19 -26.42 -29.55 28.81
N LYS A 20 -25.87 -30.42 29.66
CA LYS A 20 -25.55 -31.80 29.28
C LYS A 20 -26.69 -32.71 29.70
N PHE A 21 -27.22 -33.46 28.74
CA PHE A 21 -28.24 -34.47 28.95
C PHE A 21 -27.59 -35.85 28.93
N THR A 22 -27.90 -36.68 29.91
CA THR A 22 -27.49 -38.09 29.96
C THR A 22 -28.68 -38.98 30.31
N GLY A 23 -28.72 -40.15 29.68
CA GLY A 23 -29.76 -41.16 29.87
C GLY A 23 -29.97 -41.99 28.60
N ASP A 24 -30.57 -43.18 28.73
CA ASP A 24 -30.60 -44.12 27.62
C ASP A 24 -31.63 -43.73 26.53
N LYS A 25 -31.24 -43.96 25.26
CA LYS A 25 -32.13 -43.95 24.08
C LYS A 25 -32.77 -42.60 23.72
N PHE A 26 -32.00 -41.52 23.56
CA PHE A 26 -32.48 -40.29 22.93
C PHE A 26 -32.55 -40.44 21.41
N SER A 27 -33.74 -40.59 20.84
CA SER A 27 -33.93 -40.43 19.40
C SER A 27 -33.87 -38.96 19.00
N ARG A 28 -33.56 -38.65 17.72
CA ARG A 28 -33.54 -37.27 17.21
C ARG A 28 -34.85 -36.52 17.50
N LYS A 29 -36.01 -37.17 17.31
CA LYS A 29 -37.34 -36.62 17.64
C LYS A 29 -37.46 -36.26 19.13
N ARG A 30 -36.91 -37.09 20.02
CA ARG A 30 -36.91 -36.82 21.47
C ARG A 30 -35.99 -35.66 21.84
N ILE A 31 -34.84 -35.55 21.17
CA ILE A 31 -33.92 -34.41 21.34
C ILE A 31 -34.60 -33.11 20.91
N THR A 32 -35.20 -33.07 19.73
CA THR A 32 -35.99 -31.93 19.24
C THR A 32 -37.08 -31.54 20.25
N HIS A 33 -37.81 -32.50 20.80
CA HIS A 33 -38.83 -32.23 21.81
C HIS A 33 -38.27 -31.61 23.10
N GLU A 34 -37.11 -32.04 23.58
CA GLU A 34 -36.47 -31.41 24.74
C GLU A 34 -35.97 -29.99 24.43
N ILE A 35 -35.54 -29.73 23.19
CA ILE A 35 -35.14 -28.39 22.73
C ILE A 35 -36.34 -27.44 22.70
N GLU A 36 -37.50 -27.90 22.20
CA GLU A 36 -38.73 -27.10 22.20
C GLU A 36 -39.20 -26.73 23.61
N LYS A 37 -39.03 -27.64 24.58
CA LYS A 37 -39.26 -27.32 26.00
C LYS A 37 -38.34 -26.22 26.51
N ILE A 38 -37.07 -26.23 26.09
CA ILE A 38 -36.11 -25.17 26.45
C ILE A 38 -36.53 -23.85 25.81
N ARG A 39 -36.87 -23.84 24.51
CA ARG A 39 -37.35 -22.64 23.79
C ARG A 39 -38.55 -22.01 24.48
N THR A 40 -39.51 -22.83 24.91
CA THR A 40 -40.71 -22.33 25.61
C THR A 40 -40.36 -21.70 26.97
N ARG A 41 -39.40 -22.27 27.70
CA ARG A 41 -39.00 -21.79 29.04
C ARG A 41 -38.07 -20.59 29.00
N ILE A 42 -37.20 -20.52 27.99
CA ILE A 42 -36.19 -19.49 27.86
C ILE A 42 -36.21 -19.00 26.39
N PRO A 43 -37.25 -18.25 26.01
CA PRO A 43 -37.35 -17.72 24.66
C PRO A 43 -36.25 -16.69 24.38
N ASN A 44 -36.11 -16.34 23.10
CA ASN A 44 -35.14 -15.42 22.55
C ASN A 44 -33.71 -15.83 22.90
N LYS A 45 -33.34 -17.07 22.59
CA LYS A 45 -31.98 -17.60 22.73
C LYS A 45 -31.51 -18.25 21.44
N ARG A 46 -30.19 -18.22 21.25
CA ARG A 46 -29.51 -18.99 20.22
C ARG A 46 -29.07 -20.31 20.83
N ILE A 47 -29.39 -21.40 20.15
CA ILE A 47 -29.16 -22.77 20.65
C ILE A 47 -28.29 -23.52 19.64
N GLN A 48 -27.35 -24.32 20.13
CA GLN A 48 -26.61 -25.29 19.34
C GLN A 48 -26.62 -26.63 20.04
N VAL A 49 -26.80 -27.70 19.27
CA VAL A 49 -26.87 -29.07 19.77
C VAL A 49 -25.65 -29.83 19.30
N LEU A 50 -24.99 -30.52 20.22
CA LEU A 50 -23.88 -31.41 19.93
C LEU A 50 -24.29 -32.85 20.20
N LEU A 51 -24.10 -33.69 19.19
CA LEU A 51 -24.39 -35.11 19.24
C LEU A 51 -23.08 -35.91 19.32
N PRO A 52 -23.03 -36.99 20.12
CA PRO A 52 -21.85 -37.84 20.19
C PRO A 52 -21.81 -38.79 18.98
N TYR A 53 -20.72 -38.69 18.21
CA TYR A 53 -20.26 -39.71 17.26
C TYR A 53 -18.91 -40.22 17.80
N GLU A 54 -17.90 -40.46 16.95
CA GLU A 54 -16.51 -40.66 17.43
C GLU A 54 -15.99 -39.47 18.25
N ASN A 55 -16.40 -38.27 17.85
CA ASN A 55 -16.18 -37.01 18.54
C ASN A 55 -17.50 -36.24 18.62
N TRP A 56 -17.58 -35.22 19.48
CA TRP A 56 -18.76 -34.35 19.53
C TRP A 56 -18.93 -33.59 18.21
N LYS A 57 -20.09 -33.77 17.57
CA LYS A 57 -20.43 -33.11 16.31
C LYS A 57 -21.51 -32.05 16.53
N PRO A 58 -21.20 -30.76 16.28
CA PRO A 58 -22.17 -29.69 16.43
C PRO A 58 -23.09 -29.60 15.21
N GLY A 59 -24.39 -29.41 15.44
CA GLY A 59 -25.28 -28.84 14.45
C GLY A 59 -25.02 -27.34 14.27
N SER A 60 -25.75 -26.72 13.35
CA SER A 60 -25.73 -25.25 13.22
C SER A 60 -26.38 -24.61 14.45
N TRP A 61 -25.98 -23.38 14.76
CA TRP A 61 -26.73 -22.58 15.72
C TRP A 61 -28.08 -22.17 15.13
N PHE A 62 -29.14 -22.16 15.93
CA PHE A 62 -30.48 -21.77 15.52
C PHE A 62 -31.20 -20.92 16.59
N GLU A 63 -32.15 -20.10 16.17
CA GLU A 63 -33.02 -19.27 17.03
C GLU A 63 -34.46 -19.79 17.08
N ASP A 64 -35.36 -19.19 17.86
CA ASP A 64 -36.72 -19.72 18.14
C ASP A 64 -37.58 -19.99 16.91
N LYS A 65 -37.39 -19.22 15.83
CA LYS A 65 -38.20 -19.32 14.59
C LYS A 65 -37.60 -20.27 13.55
N GLU A 66 -36.43 -20.82 13.81
CA GLU A 66 -35.71 -21.69 12.88
C GLU A 66 -35.92 -23.17 13.24
N ASP A 67 -35.75 -24.06 12.27
CA ASP A 67 -35.80 -25.49 12.54
C ASP A 67 -34.63 -25.92 13.43
N VAL A 68 -34.87 -26.93 14.27
CA VAL A 68 -33.83 -27.49 15.13
C VAL A 68 -32.75 -28.12 14.27
N SER A 69 -31.55 -27.55 14.29
CA SER A 69 -30.40 -28.10 13.57
C SER A 69 -29.70 -29.18 14.41
N LEU A 70 -29.76 -30.42 13.92
CA LEU A 70 -29.02 -31.56 14.45
C LEU A 70 -28.01 -32.01 13.41
N PHE A 71 -26.75 -32.23 13.80
CA PHE A 71 -25.72 -32.74 12.91
C PHE A 71 -26.14 -34.06 12.24
N SER A 72 -26.04 -34.14 10.92
CA SER A 72 -26.21 -35.38 10.15
C SER A 72 -24.97 -35.68 9.33
N LEU A 73 -24.60 -36.96 9.23
CA LEU A 73 -23.52 -37.40 8.34
C LEU A 73 -23.82 -37.08 6.86
N LEU A 74 -25.09 -37.13 6.46
CA LEU A 74 -25.51 -36.89 5.08
C LEU A 74 -25.35 -35.42 4.63
N ASP A 75 -25.31 -34.48 5.58
CA ASP A 75 -25.07 -33.06 5.28
C ASP A 75 -23.60 -32.78 4.94
N HIS A 76 -22.69 -33.73 5.22
CA HIS A 76 -21.25 -33.52 5.20
C HIS A 76 -20.46 -34.54 4.40
N TYR A 77 -21.03 -35.72 4.12
CA TYR A 77 -20.41 -36.77 3.33
C TYR A 77 -21.33 -37.18 2.20
N ASN A 78 -20.74 -37.47 1.03
CA ASN A 78 -21.50 -38.10 -0.04
C ASN A 78 -21.94 -39.50 0.43
N GLU A 79 -23.12 -39.95 0.02
CA GLU A 79 -23.64 -41.28 0.40
C GLU A 79 -22.64 -42.41 0.09
N SER A 80 -21.86 -42.29 -0.98
CA SER A 80 -20.80 -43.24 -1.37
C SER A 80 -19.62 -43.30 -0.39
N GLN A 81 -19.52 -42.37 0.56
CA GLN A 81 -18.47 -42.31 1.58
C GLN A 81 -18.96 -42.85 2.94
N ILE A 82 -20.24 -43.21 3.04
CA ILE A 82 -20.83 -43.79 4.23
C ILE A 82 -20.88 -45.32 4.01
N PRO A 83 -20.29 -46.14 4.91
CA PRO A 83 -20.33 -47.60 4.79
C PRO A 83 -21.76 -48.13 4.67
N GLU A 84 -21.96 -49.29 4.01
CA GLU A 84 -23.26 -49.96 4.04
C GLU A 84 -23.67 -50.30 5.48
N GLY A 85 -24.83 -49.81 5.92
CA GLY A 85 -25.28 -49.86 7.33
C GLY A 85 -24.74 -48.73 8.22
N GLY A 86 -23.87 -47.88 7.70
CA GLY A 86 -23.43 -46.62 8.29
C GLY A 86 -24.47 -45.51 8.09
N GLY A 87 -24.54 -44.60 9.05
CA GLY A 87 -25.51 -43.51 9.07
C GLY A 87 -25.63 -42.90 10.46
N ASP A 88 -26.52 -41.93 10.61
CA ASP A 88 -26.75 -41.31 11.91
C ASP A 88 -27.25 -42.35 12.93
N PRO A 89 -26.70 -42.38 14.16
CA PRO A 89 -27.19 -43.26 15.21
C PRO A 89 -28.70 -43.13 15.41
N LYS A 90 -29.40 -44.26 15.52
CA LYS A 90 -30.86 -44.29 15.79
C LYS A 90 -31.18 -43.62 17.13
N THR A 91 -30.29 -43.78 18.11
CA THR A 91 -30.40 -43.19 19.44
C THR A 91 -29.04 -42.77 19.99
N TYR A 92 -29.04 -41.80 20.90
CA TYR A 92 -27.88 -41.31 21.64
C TYR A 92 -28.10 -41.47 23.15
N ASP A 93 -27.05 -41.77 23.91
CA ASP A 93 -27.15 -41.90 25.38
C ASP A 93 -26.83 -40.58 26.12
N GLN A 94 -26.36 -39.58 25.35
CA GLN A 94 -26.11 -38.24 25.84
C GLN A 94 -26.13 -37.24 24.67
N PHE A 95 -26.39 -35.98 24.98
CA PHE A 95 -26.18 -34.86 24.06
C PHE A 95 -25.92 -33.58 24.86
N ILE A 96 -25.35 -32.58 24.20
CA ILE A 96 -25.06 -31.28 24.82
C ILE A 96 -25.86 -30.21 24.08
N ILE A 97 -26.43 -29.29 24.85
CA ILE A 97 -27.00 -28.05 24.33
C ILE A 97 -26.16 -26.89 24.83
N TYR A 98 -25.68 -26.06 23.91
CA TYR A 98 -25.19 -24.73 24.24
C TYR A 98 -26.29 -23.70 23.98
N ILE A 99 -26.49 -22.82 24.95
CA ILE A 99 -27.48 -21.74 24.91
C ILE A 99 -26.74 -20.42 25.10
N THR A 100 -26.98 -19.47 24.21
CA THR A 100 -26.45 -18.11 24.33
C THR A 100 -27.48 -17.08 23.87
N ASN A 101 -27.14 -15.80 24.01
CA ASN A 101 -28.01 -14.71 23.57
C ASN A 101 -28.15 -14.69 22.04
N PRO A 102 -29.27 -14.15 21.52
CA PRO A 102 -29.49 -14.02 20.08
C PRO A 102 -28.43 -13.09 19.46
N LEU A 103 -28.30 -13.14 18.14
CA LEU A 103 -27.40 -12.23 17.44
C LEU A 103 -27.82 -10.78 17.67
N VAL A 104 -26.83 -9.93 17.97
CA VAL A 104 -27.08 -8.50 18.22
C VAL A 104 -26.84 -7.76 16.91
N TYR A 105 -27.90 -7.19 16.33
CA TYR A 105 -27.86 -6.42 15.08
C TYR A 105 -27.46 -4.95 15.30
N GLU A 106 -26.93 -4.64 16.47
CA GLU A 106 -26.46 -3.33 16.86
C GLU A 106 -25.11 -3.47 17.55
N GLY A 107 -24.23 -2.49 17.35
CA GLY A 107 -22.91 -2.51 17.91
C GLY A 107 -22.55 -1.22 18.62
N GLY A 108 -21.78 -1.34 19.68
CA GLY A 108 -21.41 -0.22 20.54
C GLY A 108 -20.53 -0.70 21.68
N CYS A 109 -20.83 -1.87 22.22
CA CYS A 109 -20.11 -2.49 23.32
C CYS A 109 -18.65 -2.75 22.94
N ASN A 110 -17.68 -2.27 23.71
CA ASN A 110 -16.28 -2.68 23.58
C ASN A 110 -15.89 -3.55 24.78
N PRO A 111 -15.90 -4.89 24.67
CA PRO A 111 -15.65 -5.77 25.82
C PRO A 111 -14.26 -5.62 26.46
N LYS A 112 -13.33 -4.88 25.82
CA LYS A 112 -11.97 -4.62 26.33
C LYS A 112 -11.76 -3.20 26.87
N LYS A 113 -12.62 -2.25 26.52
CA LYS A 113 -12.49 -0.81 26.82
C LYS A 113 -13.87 -0.15 26.88
N ASP A 114 -14.79 -0.75 27.63
CA ASP A 114 -16.14 -0.21 27.73
C ASP A 114 -16.13 1.00 28.66
N ASN A 115 -16.29 2.19 28.10
CA ASN A 115 -16.51 3.42 28.84
C ASN A 115 -18.00 3.79 28.91
N GLY A 116 -18.90 2.89 28.47
CA GLY A 116 -20.34 3.10 28.42
C GLY A 116 -20.82 4.01 27.29
N LEU A 117 -19.92 4.59 26.48
CA LEU A 117 -20.27 5.55 25.42
C LEU A 117 -20.59 4.90 24.07
N ASN A 118 -20.32 3.60 23.92
CA ASN A 118 -20.71 2.82 22.75
C ASN A 118 -20.20 3.37 21.39
N ASP A 119 -18.92 3.77 21.36
CA ASP A 119 -18.27 4.48 20.24
C ASP A 119 -17.48 3.58 19.27
N CYS A 120 -17.51 2.25 19.39
CA CYS A 120 -16.68 1.39 18.54
C CYS A 120 -16.93 1.58 17.03
N PHE A 121 -18.19 1.84 16.63
CA PHE A 121 -18.51 2.17 15.24
C PHE A 121 -17.87 3.49 14.81
N TYR A 122 -17.98 4.53 15.64
CA TYR A 122 -17.35 5.83 15.39
C TYR A 122 -15.83 5.69 15.27
N GLN A 123 -15.20 4.91 16.14
CA GLN A 123 -13.76 4.63 16.07
C GLN A 123 -13.38 3.99 14.72
N CYS A 124 -14.21 3.07 14.21
CA CYS A 124 -13.98 2.49 12.89
C CYS A 124 -14.05 3.53 11.77
N LEU A 125 -15.03 4.46 11.81
CA LEU A 125 -15.10 5.58 10.87
C LEU A 125 -13.89 6.49 11.00
N TYR A 126 -13.50 6.85 12.23
CA TYR A 126 -12.33 7.65 12.50
C TYR A 126 -11.07 7.03 11.88
N TYR A 127 -10.86 5.72 12.04
CA TYR A 127 -9.73 5.03 11.40
C TYR A 127 -9.85 4.94 9.87
N ALA A 128 -11.07 4.92 9.33
CA ALA A 128 -11.32 4.92 7.88
C ALA A 128 -11.01 6.28 7.22
N TYR A 129 -11.34 7.38 7.88
CA TYR A 129 -10.99 8.73 7.44
C TYR A 129 -9.53 9.08 7.80
N GLY A 130 -9.04 8.50 8.89
CA GLY A 130 -7.66 8.49 9.38
C GLY A 130 -7.27 9.65 10.30
N THR A 131 -7.96 10.80 10.21
CA THR A 131 -7.76 11.96 11.11
C THR A 131 -9.09 12.65 11.42
N PHE A 132 -9.14 13.37 12.55
CA PHE A 132 -10.31 14.16 12.94
C PHE A 132 -10.67 15.22 11.90
N SER A 133 -9.66 15.91 11.35
CA SER A 133 -9.85 16.95 10.33
C SER A 133 -10.54 16.47 9.04
N LYS A 134 -10.55 15.16 8.81
CA LYS A 134 -11.15 14.52 7.64
C LYS A 134 -12.51 13.89 7.92
N MET A 135 -12.91 13.83 9.19
CA MET A 135 -14.25 13.40 9.52
C MET A 135 -15.25 14.39 8.90
N PRO A 136 -16.33 13.90 8.25
CA PRO A 136 -17.38 14.79 7.77
C PRO A 136 -17.90 15.66 8.92
N LYS A 137 -18.01 16.97 8.72
CA LYS A 137 -18.40 17.93 9.79
C LYS A 137 -19.66 17.52 10.55
N VAL A 138 -20.63 16.91 9.85
CA VAL A 138 -21.89 16.39 10.42
C VAL A 138 -21.69 15.27 11.44
N ILE A 139 -20.56 14.55 11.39
CA ILE A 139 -20.22 13.44 12.30
C ILE A 139 -18.78 13.61 12.83
N GLU A 140 -18.33 14.85 13.02
CA GLU A 140 -16.93 15.15 13.41
C GLU A 140 -16.55 14.60 14.78
N LYS A 141 -17.53 14.44 15.66
CA LYS A 141 -17.40 13.87 17.00
C LYS A 141 -18.39 12.73 17.21
N PRO A 142 -18.13 11.78 18.11
CA PRO A 142 -19.06 10.69 18.34
C PRO A 142 -20.43 11.16 18.81
N GLU A 143 -20.50 12.23 19.62
CA GLU A 143 -21.76 12.85 20.06
C GLU A 143 -22.60 13.33 18.87
N MET A 144 -21.94 13.89 17.84
CA MET A 144 -22.61 14.38 16.64
C MET A 144 -23.15 13.23 15.79
N LEU A 145 -22.39 12.14 15.67
CA LEU A 145 -22.87 10.93 15.00
C LEU A 145 -24.15 10.41 15.66
N LYS A 146 -24.17 10.30 16.99
CA LYS A 146 -25.37 9.86 17.73
C LYS A 146 -26.54 10.82 17.51
N LYS A 147 -26.30 12.13 17.64
CA LYS A 147 -27.33 13.16 17.45
C LYS A 147 -27.97 13.12 16.06
N VAL A 148 -27.17 12.99 15.00
CA VAL A 148 -27.68 12.94 13.60
C VAL A 148 -28.45 11.64 13.33
N LEU A 149 -28.16 10.57 14.08
CA LEU A 149 -28.91 9.32 14.03
C LEU A 149 -30.15 9.31 14.93
N GLU A 150 -30.40 10.39 15.67
CA GLU A 150 -31.47 10.49 16.67
C GLU A 150 -31.33 9.45 17.79
N LEU A 151 -30.07 9.14 18.15
CA LEU A 151 -29.71 8.24 19.24
C LEU A 151 -29.25 9.01 20.47
N GLN A 152 -29.50 8.47 21.65
CA GLN A 152 -28.87 8.91 22.89
C GLN A 152 -27.37 8.62 22.85
N ARG A 153 -26.62 9.33 23.71
CA ARG A 153 -25.14 9.28 23.68
C ARG A 153 -24.59 7.86 23.86
N ASN A 154 -25.23 7.08 24.71
CA ASN A 154 -24.81 5.75 25.12
C ASN A 154 -25.56 4.63 24.37
N ASP A 155 -26.36 4.94 23.35
CA ASP A 155 -27.06 3.90 22.60
C ASP A 155 -26.10 3.08 21.74
N LEU A 156 -26.49 1.86 21.39
CA LEU A 156 -25.79 1.08 20.36
C LEU A 156 -26.13 1.64 18.96
N ILE A 157 -25.33 1.30 17.94
CA ILE A 157 -25.60 1.67 16.54
C ILE A 157 -26.12 0.45 15.78
N PRO A 158 -27.41 0.41 15.43
CA PRO A 158 -27.98 -0.65 14.60
C PRO A 158 -27.39 -0.71 13.19
N VAL A 159 -27.28 -1.91 12.63
CA VAL A 159 -26.86 -2.10 11.23
C VAL A 159 -27.88 -1.55 10.24
N SER A 160 -29.14 -1.38 10.64
CA SER A 160 -30.16 -0.71 9.83
C SER A 160 -29.82 0.77 9.56
N PHE A 161 -28.94 1.39 10.37
CA PHE A 161 -28.56 2.79 10.21
C PHE A 161 -27.45 2.99 9.18
N ILE A 162 -26.83 1.93 8.66
CA ILE A 162 -25.73 2.03 7.69
C ILE A 162 -26.12 2.85 6.46
N GLU A 163 -27.28 2.58 5.86
CA GLU A 163 -27.74 3.37 4.71
C GLU A 163 -27.99 4.85 5.06
N LYS A 164 -28.53 5.13 6.26
CA LYS A 164 -28.74 6.50 6.76
C LYS A 164 -27.39 7.22 6.87
N ILE A 165 -26.39 6.58 7.50
CA ILE A 165 -25.03 7.11 7.68
C ILE A 165 -24.39 7.40 6.32
N GLU A 166 -24.43 6.44 5.40
CA GLU A 166 -23.88 6.60 4.06
C GLU A 166 -24.52 7.77 3.28
N LYS A 167 -25.84 7.95 3.40
CA LYS A 167 -26.57 9.07 2.79
C LYS A 167 -26.19 10.42 3.40
N ILE A 168 -25.96 10.48 4.71
CA ILE A 168 -25.53 11.70 5.42
C ILE A 168 -24.11 12.09 4.99
N VAL A 169 -23.18 11.15 5.02
CA VAL A 169 -21.75 11.47 4.83
C VAL A 169 -21.31 11.48 3.37
N LYS A 170 -22.03 10.75 2.49
CA LYS A 170 -21.87 10.67 1.01
C LYS A 170 -20.49 10.21 0.49
N THR A 171 -19.50 10.08 1.36
CA THR A 171 -18.08 9.93 1.00
C THR A 171 -17.51 8.56 1.34
N ILE A 172 -18.31 7.67 1.94
CA ILE A 172 -17.90 6.32 2.32
C ILE A 172 -18.98 5.29 1.99
N ALA A 173 -18.54 4.09 1.65
CA ALA A 173 -19.35 2.88 1.55
C ALA A 173 -18.91 1.90 2.65
N ILE A 174 -19.86 1.31 3.35
CA ILE A 174 -19.67 0.48 4.55
C ILE A 174 -20.32 -0.88 4.33
N ASN A 175 -19.50 -1.91 4.21
CA ASN A 175 -19.98 -3.30 4.28
C ASN A 175 -19.94 -3.77 5.74
N ILE A 176 -20.88 -4.62 6.14
CA ILE A 176 -20.87 -5.32 7.42
C ILE A 176 -20.73 -6.82 7.16
N ILE A 177 -19.90 -7.50 7.95
CA ILE A 177 -19.78 -8.97 8.01
C ILE A 177 -19.75 -9.42 9.48
N GLY A 178 -19.84 -10.73 9.73
CA GLY A 178 -19.82 -11.31 11.08
C GLY A 178 -21.20 -11.83 11.46
N ASP A 179 -21.78 -11.33 12.54
CA ASP A 179 -23.12 -11.69 13.02
C ASP A 179 -24.21 -11.41 11.95
N VAL A 180 -23.96 -10.44 11.08
CA VAL A 180 -24.80 -10.14 9.91
C VAL A 180 -23.94 -9.75 8.72
N THR A 181 -24.42 -10.04 7.51
CA THR A 181 -23.75 -9.63 6.27
C THR A 181 -24.59 -8.58 5.53
N ILE A 182 -24.02 -7.40 5.31
CA ILE A 182 -24.61 -6.30 4.55
C ILE A 182 -23.58 -5.79 3.55
N LEU A 183 -23.97 -5.76 2.28
CA LEU A 183 -23.14 -5.19 1.21
C LEU A 183 -23.69 -3.82 0.81
N SER A 184 -22.86 -2.80 0.93
CA SER A 184 -23.22 -1.44 0.52
C SER A 184 -23.36 -1.34 -0.99
N LYS A 185 -24.42 -0.66 -1.43
CA LYS A 185 -24.65 -0.29 -2.83
C LYS A 185 -24.03 1.07 -3.19
N ASN A 186 -23.43 1.77 -2.23
CA ASN A 186 -22.89 3.10 -2.42
C ASN A 186 -21.63 3.07 -3.32
N LYS A 187 -21.52 4.06 -4.22
CA LYS A 187 -20.43 4.21 -5.18
C LYS A 187 -19.27 5.07 -4.66
N ALA A 188 -19.31 5.50 -3.40
CA ALA A 188 -18.23 6.24 -2.76
C ALA A 188 -16.86 5.57 -2.94
N TYR A 189 -15.83 6.40 -3.05
CA TYR A 189 -14.46 5.95 -3.28
C TYR A 189 -13.83 5.31 -2.03
N ARG A 190 -14.14 5.82 -0.82
CA ARG A 190 -13.74 5.16 0.43
C ARG A 190 -14.65 3.96 0.63
N LYS A 191 -14.05 2.78 0.77
CA LYS A 191 -14.79 1.55 1.03
C LYS A 191 -14.19 0.88 2.24
N ILE A 192 -15.01 0.61 3.24
CA ILE A 192 -14.62 -0.14 4.43
C ILE A 192 -15.50 -1.35 4.61
N THR A 193 -14.97 -2.33 5.33
CA THR A 193 -15.71 -3.48 5.81
C THR A 193 -15.58 -3.50 7.32
N LEU A 194 -16.71 -3.52 8.03
CA LEU A 194 -16.75 -3.67 9.47
C LEU A 194 -17.15 -5.09 9.79
N VAL A 195 -16.50 -5.68 10.80
CA VAL A 195 -16.96 -6.92 11.42
C VAL A 195 -17.82 -6.52 12.61
N LEU A 196 -19.09 -6.91 12.61
CA LEU A 196 -19.94 -6.90 13.80
C LEU A 196 -19.88 -8.28 14.44
N ALA A 197 -19.40 -8.36 15.66
CA ALA A 197 -19.36 -9.61 16.41
C ALA A 197 -19.64 -9.34 17.89
N ASN A 198 -20.65 -10.00 18.45
CA ASN A 198 -21.07 -9.86 19.85
C ASN A 198 -21.31 -8.40 20.27
N GLY A 199 -21.99 -7.63 19.41
CA GLY A 199 -22.29 -6.22 19.69
C GLY A 199 -21.08 -5.27 19.59
N HIS A 200 -19.96 -5.69 19.01
CA HIS A 200 -18.78 -4.85 18.79
C HIS A 200 -18.46 -4.69 17.30
N TYR A 201 -18.30 -3.44 16.84
CA TYR A 201 -17.78 -3.15 15.51
C TYR A 201 -16.26 -3.07 15.52
N THR A 202 -15.64 -3.74 14.55
CA THR A 202 -14.21 -3.61 14.27
C THR A 202 -13.98 -3.37 12.80
N LEU A 203 -12.98 -2.54 12.47
CA LEU A 203 -12.59 -2.30 11.09
C LEU A 203 -11.80 -3.50 10.56
N ALA A 204 -12.37 -4.23 9.60
CA ALA A 204 -11.71 -5.34 8.95
C ALA A 204 -10.50 -4.85 8.15
N LYS A 205 -9.49 -5.71 8.02
CA LYS A 205 -8.48 -5.53 6.98
C LYS A 205 -9.15 -5.70 5.62
N ASN A 206 -8.63 -5.04 4.59
CA ASN A 206 -9.13 -5.22 3.23
C ASN A 206 -8.54 -6.51 2.65
N PRO A 207 -9.31 -7.62 2.58
CA PRO A 207 -8.76 -8.94 2.27
C PRO A 207 -8.31 -9.07 0.80
N LYS A 208 -8.75 -8.15 -0.06
CA LYS A 208 -8.38 -8.13 -1.48
C LYS A 208 -7.04 -7.42 -1.73
N ARG A 209 -6.51 -6.71 -0.73
CA ARG A 209 -5.20 -6.08 -0.85
C ARG A 209 -4.11 -7.13 -0.74
N ILE A 210 -2.99 -6.89 -1.41
CA ILE A 210 -1.84 -7.78 -1.32
C ILE A 210 -1.39 -7.80 0.14
N GLU A 211 -1.55 -8.94 0.80
CA GLU A 211 -1.02 -9.12 2.15
C GLU A 211 0.50 -9.09 2.09
N THR A 212 1.07 -7.98 2.56
CA THR A 212 2.51 -7.88 2.64
C THR A 212 2.95 -8.59 3.92
N LYS A 213 3.80 -9.63 3.82
CA LYS A 213 4.58 -10.17 4.97
C LYS A 213 5.66 -9.16 5.38
N SER A 214 5.21 -7.95 5.68
CA SER A 214 6.00 -6.74 5.87
C SER A 214 6.39 -6.53 7.32
N GLY A 215 5.76 -7.22 8.28
CA GLY A 215 6.12 -7.14 9.70
C GLY A 215 5.97 -8.47 10.46
N THR A 216 6.57 -8.51 11.64
CA THR A 216 6.46 -9.60 12.62
C THR A 216 6.15 -9.04 14.02
N THR A 217 5.52 -9.85 14.86
CA THR A 217 5.27 -9.52 16.27
C THR A 217 6.56 -9.53 17.10
N LYS A 218 7.54 -10.37 16.73
CA LYS A 218 8.85 -10.48 17.40
C LYS A 218 9.87 -9.54 16.76
N ILE A 219 10.60 -8.79 17.57
CA ILE A 219 11.71 -7.94 17.10
C ILE A 219 12.86 -8.85 16.63
N LYS A 220 13.39 -8.60 15.43
CA LYS A 220 14.52 -9.34 14.86
C LYS A 220 15.85 -8.72 15.22
N LYS A 221 16.92 -9.52 15.26
CA LYS A 221 18.29 -9.07 15.51
C LYS A 221 18.97 -8.69 14.20
N PRO A 222 19.71 -7.58 14.11
CA PRO A 222 20.44 -7.24 12.89
C PRO A 222 21.65 -8.16 12.69
N LEU A 223 21.82 -8.64 11.46
CA LEU A 223 23.01 -9.33 10.99
C LEU A 223 23.52 -8.58 9.76
N ILE A 224 24.67 -7.93 9.93
CA ILE A 224 25.27 -7.09 8.90
C ILE A 224 26.06 -7.98 7.95
N TYR A 225 26.01 -7.69 6.65
CA TYR A 225 26.78 -8.42 5.66
C TYR A 225 27.45 -7.51 4.62
N GLN A 226 28.57 -7.99 4.09
CA GLN A 226 29.26 -7.43 2.94
C GLN A 226 29.63 -8.56 1.98
N GLU A 227 29.17 -8.45 0.73
CA GLU A 227 29.45 -9.44 -0.31
C GLU A 227 30.72 -9.08 -1.09
N ASN A 228 31.60 -10.06 -1.29
CA ASN A 228 32.68 -10.03 -2.27
C ASN A 228 32.32 -10.98 -3.42
N GLY A 229 31.65 -10.43 -4.43
CA GLY A 229 31.16 -11.17 -5.60
C GLY A 229 32.25 -11.95 -6.34
N ILE A 230 33.48 -11.43 -6.38
CA ILE A 230 34.60 -12.06 -7.11
C ILE A 230 35.09 -13.31 -6.37
N LYS A 231 35.19 -13.24 -5.04
CA LYS A 231 35.70 -14.35 -4.22
C LYS A 231 34.60 -15.30 -3.77
N ASN A 232 33.33 -15.02 -4.07
CA ASN A 232 32.17 -15.72 -3.52
C ASN A 232 32.18 -15.80 -1.97
N ILE A 233 32.71 -14.75 -1.32
CA ILE A 233 32.80 -14.67 0.15
C ILE A 233 31.85 -13.58 0.63
N VAL A 234 31.14 -13.85 1.71
CA VAL A 234 30.34 -12.89 2.45
C VAL A 234 30.85 -12.82 3.88
N THR A 235 31.21 -11.63 4.33
CA THR A 235 31.55 -11.40 5.74
C THR A 235 30.30 -10.94 6.48
N LEU A 236 30.03 -11.54 7.63
CA LEU A 236 28.88 -11.31 8.49
C LEU A 236 29.32 -10.75 9.85
N TYR A 237 28.49 -9.89 10.44
CA TYR A 237 28.70 -9.35 11.78
C TYR A 237 27.38 -9.22 12.55
N ASP A 238 27.30 -9.79 13.74
CA ASP A 238 26.10 -9.83 14.59
C ASP A 238 26.13 -8.82 15.75
N GLY A 239 27.13 -7.93 15.79
CA GLY A 239 27.37 -7.02 16.91
C GLY A 239 28.38 -7.54 17.93
N LYS A 240 28.82 -8.81 17.81
CA LYS A 240 29.78 -9.43 18.74
C LYS A 240 30.93 -10.11 18.01
N SER A 241 30.64 -10.85 16.95
CA SER A 241 31.61 -11.69 16.26
C SER A 241 31.47 -11.58 14.75
N PHE A 242 32.60 -11.83 14.07
CA PHE A 242 32.65 -11.96 12.62
C PHE A 242 32.51 -13.42 12.23
N LYS A 243 31.79 -13.67 11.13
CA LYS A 243 31.71 -14.97 10.48
C LYS A 243 31.84 -14.78 8.98
N THR A 244 32.32 -15.81 8.28
CA THR A 244 32.32 -15.85 6.83
C THR A 244 31.36 -16.94 6.33
N THR A 245 30.76 -16.70 5.18
CA THR A 245 29.85 -17.63 4.48
C THR A 245 29.96 -17.36 2.98
N THR A 246 29.24 -18.12 2.15
CA THR A 246 29.21 -17.92 0.69
C THR A 246 27.98 -17.14 0.25
N ILE A 247 27.98 -16.62 -1.00
CA ILE A 247 26.81 -15.91 -1.55
C ILE A 247 25.57 -16.83 -1.63
N PRO A 248 25.66 -18.10 -2.11
CA PRO A 248 24.52 -19.01 -2.12
C PRO A 248 23.92 -19.24 -0.72
N GLU A 249 24.75 -19.35 0.32
CA GLU A 249 24.30 -19.49 1.70
C GLU A 249 23.59 -18.23 2.21
N LEU A 250 24.12 -17.03 1.91
CA LEU A 250 23.45 -15.77 2.20
C LEU A 250 22.08 -15.69 1.51
N ARG A 251 22.00 -16.08 0.23
CA ARG A 251 20.72 -16.10 -0.53
C ARG A 251 19.73 -17.08 0.12
N LYS A 252 20.20 -18.25 0.59
CA LYS A 252 19.38 -19.21 1.37
C LYS A 252 18.88 -18.59 2.68
N LEU A 253 19.72 -17.85 3.41
CA LEU A 253 19.31 -17.09 4.61
C LEU A 253 18.25 -16.02 4.28
N GLN A 254 18.42 -15.28 3.19
CA GLN A 254 17.47 -14.26 2.72
C GLN A 254 16.10 -14.88 2.38
N SER A 255 16.08 -16.04 1.71
CA SER A 255 14.85 -16.77 1.38
C SER A 255 14.05 -17.17 2.63
N LYS A 256 14.74 -17.49 3.73
CA LYS A 256 14.14 -17.88 5.02
C LYS A 256 13.94 -16.70 5.97
N SER A 257 14.09 -15.46 5.50
CA SER A 257 14.05 -14.25 6.33
C SER A 257 12.76 -14.10 7.15
N VAL A 258 11.63 -14.67 6.71
CA VAL A 258 10.36 -14.66 7.46
C VAL A 258 10.51 -15.37 8.80
N TYR A 259 11.07 -16.58 8.81
CA TYR A 259 11.18 -17.46 9.97
C TYR A 259 12.49 -17.28 10.77
N SER A 260 13.51 -16.70 10.15
CA SER A 260 14.80 -16.42 10.79
C SER A 260 14.66 -15.44 11.98
N GLU A 261 15.57 -15.48 12.96
CA GLU A 261 15.66 -14.43 13.98
C GLU A 261 16.32 -13.14 13.46
N TRP A 262 16.98 -13.21 12.30
CA TRP A 262 17.82 -12.16 11.77
C TRP A 262 17.07 -11.18 10.84
N CYS A 263 17.43 -9.90 10.90
CA CYS A 263 17.26 -8.95 9.81
C CYS A 263 18.62 -8.73 9.12
N LEU A 264 18.69 -9.06 7.83
CA LEU A 264 19.93 -9.01 7.05
C LEU A 264 20.10 -7.60 6.47
N ILE A 265 21.26 -6.97 6.73
CA ILE A 265 21.50 -5.57 6.40
C ILE A 265 22.84 -5.43 5.71
N SER A 266 22.83 -4.90 4.49
CA SER A 266 24.07 -4.67 3.74
C SER A 266 24.78 -3.41 4.24
N VAL A 267 26.12 -3.42 4.16
CA VAL A 267 26.93 -2.20 4.25
C VAL A 267 26.56 -1.22 3.14
N LYS A 268 26.66 0.10 3.39
CA LYS A 268 26.42 1.11 2.36
C LYS A 268 27.73 1.63 1.80
N LYS A 269 27.75 1.87 0.49
CA LYS A 269 28.82 2.61 -0.19
C LYS A 269 28.52 4.10 -0.13
N SER A 270 29.46 4.89 0.35
CA SER A 270 29.38 6.35 0.28
C SER A 270 29.44 6.80 -1.19
N TYR A 271 28.45 7.59 -1.62
CA TYR A 271 28.46 8.16 -2.97
C TYR A 271 29.53 9.24 -3.14
N LYS A 272 29.96 9.88 -2.03
CA LYS A 272 30.96 10.96 -2.07
C LYS A 272 32.38 10.42 -2.18
N THR A 273 32.69 9.39 -1.39
CA THR A 273 34.06 8.86 -1.29
C THR A 273 34.23 7.55 -2.04
N GLY A 274 33.14 6.86 -2.40
CA GLY A 274 33.19 5.52 -2.98
C GLY A 274 33.59 4.43 -1.99
N ILE A 275 33.78 4.76 -0.71
CA ILE A 275 34.20 3.82 0.34
C ILE A 275 32.97 3.18 0.98
N TYR A 276 33.06 1.88 1.27
CA TYR A 276 32.04 1.16 2.03
C TYR A 276 32.20 1.44 3.52
N GLU A 277 31.07 1.61 4.22
CA GLU A 277 31.03 1.51 5.68
C GLU A 277 31.57 0.16 6.14
N THR A 278 32.23 0.12 7.29
CA THR A 278 32.56 -1.15 7.94
C THR A 278 31.29 -1.86 8.43
N LEU A 279 31.42 -3.14 8.77
CA LEU A 279 30.31 -3.93 9.31
C LEU A 279 29.83 -3.37 10.66
N GLU A 280 30.75 -2.90 11.49
CA GLU A 280 30.50 -2.29 12.80
C GLU A 280 29.88 -0.91 12.68
N GLU A 281 30.39 -0.05 11.79
CA GLU A 281 29.78 1.25 11.49
C GLU A 281 28.34 1.08 11.02
N THR A 282 28.09 0.09 10.17
CA THR A 282 26.75 -0.25 9.71
C THR A 282 25.86 -0.74 10.85
N TYR A 283 26.40 -1.56 11.77
CA TYR A 283 25.68 -2.04 12.95
C TYR A 283 25.28 -0.88 13.86
N ILE A 284 26.19 0.06 14.15
CA ILE A 284 25.89 1.26 14.94
C ILE A 284 24.84 2.12 14.23
N ARG A 285 25.05 2.40 12.94
CA ARG A 285 24.14 3.23 12.13
C ARG A 285 22.72 2.69 12.15
N ILE A 286 22.52 1.39 11.95
CA ILE A 286 21.15 0.87 11.87
C ILE A 286 20.42 0.91 13.22
N HIS A 287 21.14 0.74 14.33
CA HIS A 287 20.54 0.90 15.66
C HIS A 287 20.12 2.34 15.90
N ASP A 288 20.96 3.30 15.53
CA ASP A 288 20.65 4.72 15.60
C ASP A 288 19.44 5.07 14.69
N GLU A 289 19.50 4.69 13.40
CA GLU A 289 18.40 4.85 12.43
C GLU A 289 17.08 4.27 12.98
N ARG A 290 17.10 3.10 13.63
CA ARG A 290 15.91 2.49 14.26
C ARG A 290 15.44 3.28 15.47
N ASN A 291 16.33 3.56 16.42
CA ASN A 291 15.96 4.09 17.73
C ASN A 291 15.38 5.49 17.59
N THR A 292 16.03 6.40 16.85
CA THR A 292 15.53 7.76 16.66
C THR A 292 14.19 7.75 15.91
N PHE A 293 14.05 6.93 14.86
CA PHE A 293 12.80 6.88 14.08
C PHE A 293 11.64 6.28 14.90
N LEU A 294 11.90 5.26 15.71
CA LEU A 294 10.91 4.69 16.62
C LEU A 294 10.48 5.69 17.70
N GLU A 295 11.41 6.45 18.25
CA GLU A 295 11.10 7.47 19.26
C GLU A 295 10.23 8.59 18.69
N GLU A 296 10.63 9.18 17.55
CA GLU A 296 9.87 10.27 16.93
C GLU A 296 8.49 9.81 16.43
N SER A 297 8.38 8.60 15.91
CA SER A 297 7.07 8.06 15.51
C SER A 297 6.14 7.83 16.70
N LYS A 298 6.66 7.40 17.86
CA LYS A 298 5.86 7.22 19.09
C LYS A 298 5.24 8.53 19.56
N LYS A 299 5.97 9.66 19.44
CA LYS A 299 5.46 11.01 19.77
C LYS A 299 4.23 11.38 18.93
N LEU A 300 4.08 10.78 17.73
CA LEU A 300 2.93 10.92 16.85
C LEU A 300 1.89 9.79 16.99
N GLY A 301 1.98 8.98 18.04
CA GLY A 301 1.02 7.91 18.34
C GLY A 301 1.22 6.61 17.55
N LEU A 302 2.35 6.42 16.85
CA LEU A 302 2.64 5.22 16.07
C LEU A 302 4.01 4.64 16.40
N SER A 303 4.09 3.39 16.82
CA SER A 303 5.39 2.74 17.10
C SER A 303 5.96 2.09 15.83
N ILE A 304 6.78 2.82 15.07
CA ILE A 304 7.38 2.30 13.83
C ILE A 304 8.78 1.74 14.13
N ASP A 305 8.89 0.41 14.23
CA ASP A 305 10.16 -0.27 14.55
C ASP A 305 10.74 -0.98 13.33
N LEU A 306 11.86 -0.47 12.79
CA LEU A 306 12.53 -1.00 11.60
C LEU A 306 12.88 -2.50 11.72
N PHE A 307 13.18 -3.01 12.92
CA PHE A 307 13.55 -4.41 13.13
C PHE A 307 12.35 -5.35 13.18
N ARG A 308 11.15 -4.84 13.50
CA ARG A 308 9.90 -5.60 13.27
C ARG A 308 9.61 -5.79 11.78
N HIS A 309 10.21 -4.95 10.94
CA HIS A 309 10.08 -4.95 9.49
C HIS A 309 11.35 -5.44 8.78
N TYR A 310 12.05 -6.39 9.41
CA TYR A 310 13.20 -7.09 8.82
C TYR A 310 14.37 -6.17 8.42
N GLY A 311 14.52 -5.00 9.06
CA GLY A 311 15.55 -4.03 8.69
C GLY A 311 15.25 -3.29 7.37
N SER A 312 14.08 -3.51 6.76
CA SER A 312 13.76 -3.06 5.41
C SER A 312 12.85 -1.84 5.42
N TYR A 313 13.38 -0.70 4.96
CA TYR A 313 12.60 0.52 4.73
C TYR A 313 11.38 0.26 3.83
N LYS A 314 11.53 -0.53 2.77
CA LYS A 314 10.42 -0.87 1.87
C LYS A 314 9.31 -1.65 2.59
N LYS A 315 9.66 -2.56 3.51
CA LYS A 315 8.64 -3.28 4.28
C LYS A 315 7.93 -2.35 5.28
N VAL A 316 8.65 -1.45 5.93
CA VAL A 316 8.05 -0.39 6.77
C VAL A 316 7.05 0.43 5.95
N VAL A 317 7.44 0.85 4.75
CA VAL A 317 6.62 1.65 3.82
C VAL A 317 5.30 0.94 3.49
N LEU A 318 5.36 -0.33 3.09
CA LEU A 318 4.19 -1.10 2.70
C LEU A 318 3.26 -1.36 3.90
N TRP A 319 3.82 -1.73 5.05
CA TRP A 319 3.07 -1.91 6.29
C TRP A 319 2.37 -0.62 6.73
N LEU A 320 3.10 0.51 6.71
CA LEU A 320 2.56 1.80 7.13
C LEU A 320 1.47 2.27 6.16
N PHE A 321 1.66 2.06 4.86
CA PHE A 321 0.62 2.34 3.88
C PHE A 321 -0.62 1.50 4.13
N GLU A 322 -0.50 0.18 4.31
CA GLU A 322 -1.63 -0.71 4.65
C GLU A 322 -2.38 -0.23 5.90
N LEU A 323 -1.65 0.14 6.95
CA LEU A 323 -2.21 0.65 8.20
C LEU A 323 -3.01 1.94 8.00
N LEU A 324 -2.49 2.88 7.21
CA LEU A 324 -3.06 4.23 7.03
C LEU A 324 -4.06 4.35 5.89
N SER A 325 -4.23 3.31 5.07
CA SER A 325 -5.09 3.32 3.87
C SER A 325 -6.14 2.20 3.86
N LYS A 326 -6.66 1.82 5.03
CA LYS A 326 -7.68 0.77 5.16
C LYS A 326 -8.96 1.04 4.36
N ALA A 327 -9.30 2.32 4.15
CA ALA A 327 -10.45 2.74 3.35
C ALA A 327 -10.18 2.82 1.84
N VAL A 328 -8.94 2.57 1.41
CA VAL A 328 -8.57 2.51 0.00
C VAL A 328 -8.90 1.10 -0.53
N PRO A 329 -9.73 1.00 -1.59
CA PRO A 329 -10.02 -0.29 -2.21
C PRO A 329 -8.76 -0.91 -2.82
N ALA A 330 -8.69 -2.25 -2.80
CA ALA A 330 -7.66 -2.97 -3.53
C ALA A 330 -7.73 -2.65 -5.02
N ASN A 331 -6.56 -2.61 -5.67
CA ASN A 331 -6.50 -2.49 -7.11
C ASN A 331 -7.13 -3.72 -7.78
N GLU A 332 -7.86 -3.50 -8.87
CA GLU A 332 -8.35 -4.62 -9.69
C GLU A 332 -7.17 -5.36 -10.36
N PRO A 333 -7.25 -6.70 -10.52
CA PRO A 333 -6.24 -7.47 -11.24
C PRO A 333 -5.96 -6.89 -12.62
N LEU A 334 -4.67 -6.76 -12.94
CA LEU A 334 -4.21 -6.32 -14.24
C LEU A 334 -4.18 -7.49 -15.21
N ASN A 335 -4.71 -7.28 -16.42
CA ASN A 335 -4.40 -8.17 -17.53
C ASN A 335 -3.03 -7.80 -18.15
N PRO A 336 -2.35 -8.74 -18.83
CA PRO A 336 -1.02 -8.52 -19.41
C PRO A 336 -0.95 -7.34 -20.39
N ILE A 337 -1.95 -7.18 -21.25
CA ILE A 337 -2.00 -6.08 -22.24
C ILE A 337 -2.01 -4.71 -21.54
N LYS A 338 -2.85 -4.54 -20.53
CA LYS A 338 -2.94 -3.32 -19.71
C LYS A 338 -1.64 -3.09 -18.94
N ALA A 339 -1.07 -4.13 -18.35
CA ALA A 339 0.21 -4.04 -17.65
C ALA A 339 1.31 -3.54 -18.60
N GLN A 340 1.34 -4.03 -19.84
CA GLN A 340 2.29 -3.59 -20.86
C GLN A 340 2.07 -2.13 -21.30
N TRP A 341 0.81 -1.67 -21.40
CA TRP A 341 0.53 -0.25 -21.65
C TRP A 341 1.03 0.65 -20.52
N ILE A 342 0.78 0.27 -19.26
CA ILE A 342 1.26 1.00 -18.09
C ILE A 342 2.79 1.03 -18.08
N SER A 343 3.44 -0.13 -18.20
CA SER A 343 4.90 -0.25 -18.16
C SER A 343 5.57 0.61 -19.24
N ASN A 344 5.04 0.59 -20.47
CA ASN A 344 5.57 1.39 -21.58
C ASN A 344 5.30 2.89 -21.45
N THR A 345 4.36 3.31 -20.58
CA THR A 345 4.06 4.73 -20.31
C THR A 345 4.83 5.25 -19.10
N MET A 346 5.36 4.35 -18.24
CA MET A 346 6.20 4.71 -17.09
C MET A 346 7.57 5.20 -17.55
N LEU A 347 7.63 6.48 -17.90
CA LEU A 347 8.85 7.24 -18.17
C LEU A 347 9.35 7.90 -16.89
N ASP A 348 10.67 7.96 -16.73
CA ASP A 348 11.31 8.71 -15.65
C ASP A 348 11.09 10.23 -15.79
N GLY A 349 11.73 10.99 -14.91
CA GLY A 349 11.73 12.45 -14.97
C GLY A 349 12.38 13.01 -16.24
N ILE A 350 12.32 14.34 -16.41
CA ILE A 350 13.07 15.01 -17.47
C ILE A 350 14.55 14.95 -17.10
N ILE A 351 15.39 14.48 -18.02
CA ILE A 351 16.85 14.42 -17.86
C ILE A 351 17.45 15.10 -19.10
N TRP A 352 18.15 16.20 -18.87
CA TRP A 352 18.77 17.00 -19.91
C TRP A 352 19.95 17.81 -19.36
N ALA A 353 20.95 18.09 -20.18
CA ALA A 353 22.02 19.03 -19.86
C ALA A 353 22.56 19.71 -21.10
N ASP A 354 23.03 20.94 -20.91
CA ASP A 354 23.98 21.62 -21.78
C ASP A 354 25.36 21.01 -21.47
N ASN A 355 25.71 19.94 -22.17
CA ASN A 355 26.90 19.16 -21.88
C ASN A 355 28.14 20.04 -22.03
N GLU A 356 29.10 19.83 -21.13
CA GLU A 356 30.35 20.56 -21.05
C GLU A 356 30.22 22.05 -20.68
N TRP A 357 29.01 22.52 -20.34
CA TRP A 357 28.80 23.92 -19.96
C TRP A 357 29.57 24.30 -18.69
N LYS A 358 30.19 25.48 -18.71
CA LYS A 358 30.89 26.09 -17.57
C LYS A 358 30.36 27.49 -17.31
N GLY A 359 30.12 27.80 -16.05
CA GLY A 359 29.76 29.14 -15.62
C GLY A 359 29.05 29.16 -14.27
N PHE A 360 28.65 30.37 -13.87
CA PHE A 360 27.87 30.58 -12.66
C PHE A 360 26.45 30.03 -12.82
N GLY A 361 26.11 29.04 -12.00
CA GLY A 361 24.80 28.39 -11.99
C GLY A 361 24.13 28.48 -10.63
N ARG A 362 22.80 28.55 -10.64
CA ARG A 362 21.96 28.34 -9.45
C ARG A 362 21.17 27.05 -9.57
N GLN A 363 21.29 26.17 -8.58
CA GLN A 363 20.58 24.91 -8.50
C GLN A 363 19.32 25.03 -7.64
N TYR A 364 18.21 24.61 -8.23
CA TYR A 364 16.90 24.51 -7.61
C TYR A 364 16.45 23.07 -7.53
N ASP A 365 15.65 22.74 -6.51
CA ASP A 365 15.08 21.41 -6.29
C ASP A 365 13.67 21.55 -5.73
N GLU A 366 12.75 20.70 -6.15
CA GLU A 366 11.43 20.66 -5.52
C GLU A 366 11.49 19.84 -4.22
N THR A 367 10.95 20.42 -3.13
CA THR A 367 10.85 19.72 -1.85
C THR A 367 9.85 18.55 -1.89
N SER A 368 10.40 17.36 -2.11
CA SER A 368 9.66 16.09 -2.05
C SER A 368 8.61 15.95 -3.16
N LEU A 369 9.03 16.12 -4.43
CA LEU A 369 8.15 16.22 -5.60
C LEU A 369 7.08 15.13 -5.65
N TYR A 370 7.48 13.87 -5.58
CA TYR A 370 6.53 12.76 -5.68
C TYR A 370 5.57 12.69 -4.48
N PRO A 371 6.03 12.77 -3.22
CA PRO A 371 5.14 12.96 -2.07
C PRO A 371 4.17 14.15 -2.20
N SER A 372 4.65 15.29 -2.70
CA SER A 372 3.83 16.48 -2.96
C SER A 372 2.74 16.20 -3.99
N ILE A 373 3.06 15.49 -5.07
CA ILE A 373 2.12 15.05 -6.13
C ILE A 373 1.09 14.08 -5.57
N MET A 374 1.52 13.11 -4.76
CA MET A 374 0.62 12.10 -4.16
C MET A 374 -0.49 12.73 -3.31
N GLN A 375 -0.25 13.92 -2.74
CA GLN A 375 -1.26 14.69 -1.98
C GLN A 375 -2.11 15.65 -2.82
N LEU A 376 -1.84 15.80 -4.12
CA LEU A 376 -2.63 16.71 -4.96
C LEU A 376 -4.07 16.20 -5.10
N ALA A 377 -4.99 17.14 -5.33
CA ALA A 377 -6.42 16.85 -5.51
C ALA A 377 -6.76 16.08 -6.81
N PHE A 378 -5.77 15.70 -7.62
CA PHE A 378 -6.03 14.86 -8.79
C PHE A 378 -6.24 13.40 -8.40
N THR A 379 -6.90 12.67 -9.29
CA THR A 379 -7.29 11.27 -9.05
C THR A 379 -6.34 10.30 -9.73
N PHE A 380 -6.20 9.10 -9.17
CA PHE A 380 -5.42 7.98 -9.69
C PHE A 380 -6.31 6.80 -10.07
N PRO A 381 -6.02 6.08 -11.17
CA PRO A 381 -6.77 4.88 -11.52
C PRO A 381 -6.47 3.71 -10.59
N ILE A 382 -7.52 3.04 -10.12
CA ILE A 382 -7.45 1.84 -9.27
C ILE A 382 -8.32 0.69 -9.77
N LYS A 383 -9.07 0.89 -10.86
CA LYS A 383 -9.91 -0.13 -11.51
C LYS A 383 -9.58 -0.26 -13.00
N LYS A 384 -10.24 -1.18 -13.68
CA LYS A 384 -10.14 -1.36 -15.13
C LYS A 384 -10.56 -0.08 -15.87
N GLY A 385 -9.67 0.35 -16.78
CA GLY A 385 -10.00 1.33 -17.81
C GLY A 385 -10.58 0.64 -19.03
N LYS A 386 -11.06 1.42 -20.00
CA LYS A 386 -11.63 0.93 -21.26
C LYS A 386 -10.68 1.24 -22.41
N PHE A 387 -10.34 0.21 -23.19
CA PHE A 387 -9.65 0.39 -24.45
C PHE A 387 -10.61 0.94 -25.51
N GLN A 388 -10.18 1.97 -26.24
CA GLN A 388 -10.97 2.65 -27.25
C GLN A 388 -10.10 3.04 -28.44
N MET A 389 -10.75 3.23 -29.59
CA MET A 389 -10.19 3.95 -30.73
C MET A 389 -10.79 5.35 -30.74
N LEU A 390 -9.95 6.37 -30.69
CA LEU A 390 -10.35 7.78 -30.64
C LEU A 390 -9.68 8.58 -31.75
N GLN A 391 -10.34 9.64 -32.21
CA GLN A 391 -9.75 10.58 -33.17
C GLN A 391 -8.82 11.60 -32.48
N ASP A 392 -9.23 12.10 -31.31
CA ASP A 392 -8.41 12.98 -30.45
C ASP A 392 -8.58 12.53 -28.98
N PHE A 393 -7.61 12.89 -28.14
CA PHE A 393 -7.69 12.73 -26.68
C PHE A 393 -8.57 13.82 -26.02
N ILE A 394 -9.01 14.80 -26.79
CA ILE A 394 -10.03 15.78 -26.43
C ILE A 394 -11.39 15.32 -27.02
N ASN A 395 -12.43 15.32 -26.19
CA ASN A 395 -13.77 14.94 -26.65
C ASN A 395 -14.48 16.08 -27.41
N HIS A 396 -15.66 15.78 -27.97
CA HIS A 396 -16.49 16.73 -28.72
C HIS A 396 -16.88 18.01 -27.95
N ARG A 397 -16.76 18.03 -26.61
CA ARG A 397 -17.04 19.19 -25.76
C ARG A 397 -15.78 19.99 -25.38
N GLY A 398 -14.62 19.63 -25.93
CA GLY A 398 -13.34 20.26 -25.59
C GLY A 398 -12.71 19.75 -24.29
N TYR A 399 -13.24 18.69 -23.67
CA TYR A 399 -12.65 18.14 -22.44
C TYR A 399 -11.58 17.09 -22.76
N ILE A 400 -10.43 17.23 -22.10
CA ILE A 400 -9.36 16.24 -22.11
C ILE A 400 -9.83 14.96 -21.43
N LEU A 401 -9.77 13.84 -22.15
CA LEU A 401 -10.09 12.52 -21.63
C LEU A 401 -8.96 12.03 -20.73
N TYR A 402 -9.32 11.49 -19.56
CA TYR A 402 -8.34 10.96 -18.62
C TYR A 402 -7.91 9.56 -19.05
N GLY A 403 -6.65 9.40 -19.46
CA GLY A 403 -6.17 8.10 -19.94
C GLY A 403 -4.69 8.04 -20.28
N ILE A 404 -4.33 6.89 -20.86
CA ILE A 404 -3.07 6.62 -21.57
C ILE A 404 -3.40 6.52 -23.06
N PHE A 405 -2.57 7.10 -23.91
CA PHE A 405 -2.82 7.24 -25.35
C PHE A 405 -1.60 6.78 -26.14
N ARG A 406 -1.84 6.20 -27.31
CA ARG A 406 -0.85 5.94 -28.33
C ARG A 406 -0.83 7.13 -29.29
N ALA A 407 0.22 7.93 -29.23
CA ALA A 407 0.32 9.18 -29.99
C ALA A 407 1.72 9.41 -30.52
N LYS A 408 1.82 9.97 -31.72
CA LYS A 408 3.03 10.61 -32.23
C LYS A 408 3.01 12.07 -31.77
N VAL A 409 4.11 12.50 -31.14
CA VAL A 409 4.32 13.88 -30.73
C VAL A 409 5.45 14.44 -31.57
N GLU A 410 5.24 15.61 -32.17
CA GLU A 410 6.25 16.32 -32.95
C GLU A 410 7.53 16.52 -32.14
N PHE A 411 8.67 16.22 -32.74
CA PHE A 411 9.97 16.45 -32.14
C PHE A 411 10.48 17.85 -32.49
N LYS A 412 10.82 18.63 -31.46
CA LYS A 412 11.49 19.93 -31.58
C LYS A 412 12.72 19.98 -30.67
N GLU A 413 13.86 20.32 -31.26
CA GLU A 413 15.18 20.31 -30.60
C GLU A 413 15.27 21.39 -29.51
N ASP A 414 14.68 22.56 -29.74
CA ASP A 414 14.69 23.73 -28.86
C ASP A 414 13.76 23.61 -27.63
N ILE A 415 13.07 22.48 -27.46
CA ILE A 415 12.20 22.20 -26.31
C ILE A 415 12.51 20.85 -25.65
N LYS A 416 13.58 20.16 -26.05
CA LYS A 416 13.94 18.83 -25.50
C LYS A 416 14.17 18.84 -23.98
N MET A 417 14.50 19.98 -23.39
CA MET A 417 14.60 20.17 -21.93
C MET A 417 13.25 20.37 -21.23
N LEU A 418 12.18 20.64 -21.99
CA LEU A 418 10.83 20.88 -21.49
C LEU A 418 9.90 19.67 -21.67
N PHE A 419 10.23 18.74 -22.56
CA PHE A 419 9.37 17.60 -22.87
C PHE A 419 10.14 16.27 -22.96
N ARG A 420 9.56 15.21 -22.41
CA ARG A 420 10.12 13.85 -22.45
C ARG A 420 9.39 13.01 -23.49
N TYR A 421 10.06 12.72 -24.60
CA TYR A 421 9.55 11.83 -25.64
C TYR A 421 9.57 10.36 -25.20
N ASN A 422 8.54 9.61 -25.59
CA ASN A 422 8.41 8.18 -25.35
C ASN A 422 8.73 7.37 -26.61
N LYS A 423 9.75 6.51 -26.54
CA LYS A 423 10.09 5.57 -27.64
C LYS A 423 8.96 4.61 -28.01
N HIS A 424 8.04 4.33 -27.08
CA HIS A 424 6.87 3.47 -27.32
C HIS A 424 5.64 4.24 -27.81
N ASN A 425 5.75 5.56 -28.02
CA ASN A 425 4.64 6.43 -28.40
C ASN A 425 3.43 6.33 -27.46
N LYS A 426 3.65 6.06 -26.17
CA LYS A 426 2.59 6.00 -25.15
C LYS A 426 2.69 7.14 -24.16
N TYR A 427 1.64 7.91 -24.01
CA TYR A 427 1.63 9.13 -23.22
C TYR A 427 0.39 9.19 -22.34
N THR A 428 0.49 9.80 -21.17
CA THR A 428 -0.72 10.13 -20.41
C THR A 428 -1.38 11.37 -21.01
N HIS A 429 -2.65 11.60 -20.69
CA HIS A 429 -3.29 12.89 -20.99
C HIS A 429 -2.53 14.09 -20.41
N ILE A 430 -1.79 13.93 -19.29
CA ILE A 430 -0.98 15.00 -18.68
C ILE A 430 0.17 15.36 -19.62
N ASP A 431 0.87 14.35 -20.15
CA ASP A 431 1.95 14.55 -21.11
C ASP A 431 1.41 15.20 -22.40
N LEU A 432 0.33 14.67 -22.98
CA LEU A 432 -0.23 15.21 -24.22
C LEU A 432 -0.79 16.64 -24.06
N SER A 433 -1.37 16.94 -22.91
CA SER A 433 -1.80 18.31 -22.59
C SER A 433 -0.59 19.24 -22.52
N ARG A 434 0.51 18.79 -21.88
CA ARG A 434 1.73 19.58 -21.82
C ARG A 434 2.38 19.75 -23.20
N ALA A 435 2.34 18.74 -24.05
CA ALA A 435 2.80 18.85 -25.43
C ALA A 435 2.02 19.94 -26.20
N LYS A 436 0.68 19.94 -26.11
CA LYS A 436 -0.15 21.02 -26.71
C LYS A 436 0.18 22.40 -26.11
N GLU A 437 0.35 22.50 -24.78
CA GLU A 437 0.77 23.75 -24.10
C GLU A 437 2.12 24.27 -24.62
N LEU A 438 3.04 23.38 -25.03
CA LEU A 438 4.35 23.72 -25.61
C LEU A 438 4.30 23.97 -27.13
N GLY A 439 3.12 23.97 -27.76
CA GLY A 439 2.98 24.17 -29.20
C GLY A 439 3.48 23.00 -30.05
N LEU A 440 3.46 21.77 -29.51
CA LEU A 440 3.77 20.55 -30.27
C LEU A 440 2.52 19.98 -30.95
N GLN A 441 2.69 19.52 -32.18
CA GLN A 441 1.66 18.71 -32.83
C GLN A 441 1.55 17.33 -32.15
N VAL A 442 0.31 16.91 -31.88
CA VAL A 442 -0.02 15.60 -31.29
C VAL A 442 -1.02 14.89 -32.19
N ILE A 443 -0.67 13.69 -32.65
CA ILE A 443 -1.51 12.87 -33.53
C ILE A 443 -1.69 11.49 -32.88
N LEU A 444 -2.93 11.07 -32.64
CA LEU A 444 -3.21 9.71 -32.18
C LEU A 444 -2.92 8.70 -33.29
N ILE A 445 -2.34 7.56 -32.93
CA ILE A 445 -2.03 6.49 -33.89
C ILE A 445 -3.34 5.81 -34.33
N GLN A 446 -3.56 5.68 -35.64
CA GLN A 446 -4.76 5.10 -36.26
C GLN A 446 -4.37 3.82 -37.03
N ASP A 447 -4.24 2.69 -36.34
CA ASP A 447 -3.74 1.43 -36.92
C ASP A 447 -4.65 0.23 -36.63
N ASN A 448 -5.96 0.46 -36.53
CA ASN A 448 -7.00 -0.54 -36.22
C ASN A 448 -6.83 -1.28 -34.88
N ALA A 449 -5.82 -0.95 -34.08
CA ALA A 449 -5.68 -1.36 -32.68
C ALA A 449 -6.07 -0.20 -31.75
N PRO A 450 -6.58 -0.47 -30.52
CA PRO A 450 -6.92 0.59 -29.59
C PRO A 450 -5.78 1.60 -29.42
N ASN A 451 -6.11 2.89 -29.48
CA ASN A 451 -5.15 3.98 -29.32
C ASN A 451 -5.34 4.74 -28.00
N ALA A 452 -6.34 4.39 -27.21
CA ALA A 452 -6.57 4.96 -25.90
C ALA A 452 -6.97 3.90 -24.86
N LEU A 453 -6.51 4.10 -23.63
CA LEU A 453 -6.94 3.43 -22.42
C LEU A 453 -7.51 4.48 -21.47
N ILE A 454 -8.83 4.56 -21.40
CA ILE A 454 -9.58 5.62 -20.72
C ILE A 454 -10.01 5.17 -19.32
N TYR A 455 -9.86 6.05 -18.33
CA TYR A 455 -10.31 5.83 -16.96
C TYR A 455 -11.42 6.82 -16.58
N GLU A 456 -12.64 6.30 -16.43
CA GLU A 456 -13.81 7.05 -15.99
C GLU A 456 -13.68 7.51 -14.53
N LYS A 457 -14.50 8.48 -14.10
CA LYS A 457 -14.48 9.01 -12.73
C LYS A 457 -14.63 7.93 -11.65
N GLU A 458 -15.46 6.93 -11.88
CA GLU A 458 -15.77 5.85 -10.94
C GLU A 458 -14.65 4.79 -10.83
N THR A 459 -13.66 4.86 -11.73
CA THR A 459 -12.49 3.98 -11.78
C THR A 459 -11.26 4.58 -11.11
N ARG A 460 -11.39 5.82 -10.61
CA ARG A 460 -10.31 6.62 -10.06
C ARG A 460 -10.57 6.98 -8.60
N ILE A 461 -9.51 7.25 -7.84
CA ILE A 461 -9.56 7.68 -6.44
C ILE A 461 -8.72 8.95 -6.25
N PRO A 462 -9.16 9.95 -5.49
CA PRO A 462 -8.33 11.13 -5.18
C PRO A 462 -7.02 10.75 -4.46
N GLY A 463 -5.91 11.40 -4.83
CA GLY A 463 -4.61 11.20 -4.18
C GLY A 463 -4.63 11.49 -2.69
N GLU A 464 -5.32 12.56 -2.28
CA GLU A 464 -5.51 12.95 -0.87
C GLU A 464 -6.13 11.84 0.00
N VAL A 465 -7.01 11.02 -0.60
CA VAL A 465 -7.66 9.90 0.08
C VAL A 465 -6.66 8.77 0.27
N MET A 466 -5.81 8.55 -0.73
CA MET A 466 -4.89 7.43 -0.79
C MET A 466 -3.62 7.66 0.03
N PHE A 467 -3.06 8.87 0.00
CA PHE A 467 -1.67 9.11 0.43
C PHE A 467 -1.49 10.18 1.50
N GLU A 468 -2.44 11.07 1.70
CA GLU A 468 -2.20 12.26 2.52
C GLU A 468 -1.87 11.93 3.97
N ASN A 469 -2.54 10.95 4.59
CA ASN A 469 -2.24 10.55 5.97
C ASN A 469 -0.80 10.03 6.11
N TYR A 470 -0.35 9.25 5.13
CA TYR A 470 1.01 8.72 5.06
C TYR A 470 2.03 9.86 4.91
N VAL A 471 1.80 10.75 3.94
CA VAL A 471 2.71 11.85 3.65
C VAL A 471 2.74 12.86 4.81
N ASN A 472 1.60 13.27 5.36
CA ASN A 472 1.54 14.23 6.48
C ASN A 472 2.25 13.72 7.72
N LEU A 473 2.03 12.45 8.08
CA LEU A 473 2.69 11.82 9.23
C LEU A 473 4.21 11.86 9.08
N LEU A 474 4.72 11.36 7.96
CA LEU A 474 6.15 11.25 7.73
C LEU A 474 6.79 12.62 7.46
N PHE A 475 6.07 13.55 6.84
CA PHE A 475 6.63 14.88 6.58
C PHE A 475 6.88 15.66 7.88
N LYS A 476 6.04 15.46 8.90
CA LYS A 476 6.29 15.98 10.26
C LYS A 476 7.62 15.47 10.83
N ILE A 477 7.87 14.17 10.80
CA ILE A 477 9.13 13.58 11.30
C ILE A 477 10.32 13.98 10.42
N LYS A 478 10.14 14.03 9.09
CA LYS A 478 11.17 14.51 8.15
C LYS A 478 11.70 15.89 8.54
N ASN A 479 10.80 16.80 8.90
CA ASN A 479 11.12 18.19 9.19
C ASN A 479 11.78 18.40 10.56
N ILE A 480 11.77 17.41 11.45
CA ILE A 480 12.58 17.42 12.68
C ILE A 480 14.08 17.42 12.35
N GLY A 481 14.47 16.85 11.20
CA GLY A 481 15.86 16.76 10.77
C GLY A 481 16.63 15.62 11.43
N GLY A 482 17.96 15.71 11.40
CA GLY A 482 18.85 14.69 11.98
C GLY A 482 18.69 13.29 11.37
N VAL A 483 18.92 12.26 12.19
CA VAL A 483 18.86 10.85 11.77
C VAL A 483 17.42 10.42 11.45
N ALA A 484 16.47 10.77 12.32
CA ALA A 484 15.05 10.50 12.08
C ALA A 484 14.55 11.13 10.77
N GLY A 485 14.95 12.39 10.50
CA GLY A 485 14.60 13.06 9.26
C GLY A 485 15.15 12.36 8.01
N LYS A 486 16.41 11.91 8.06
CA LYS A 486 17.05 11.14 6.97
C LYS A 486 16.37 9.80 6.72
N VAL A 487 16.07 9.03 7.78
CA VAL A 487 15.33 7.77 7.69
C VAL A 487 13.94 8.00 7.10
N THR A 488 13.25 9.01 7.61
CA THR A 488 11.90 9.33 7.18
C THR A 488 11.84 9.76 5.72
N LYS A 489 12.81 10.54 5.24
CA LYS A 489 12.92 10.89 3.81
C LYS A 489 13.01 9.64 2.93
N LYS A 490 13.77 8.62 3.35
CA LYS A 490 13.86 7.34 2.61
C LYS A 490 12.52 6.63 2.57
N VAL A 491 11.86 6.50 3.72
CA VAL A 491 10.54 5.87 3.84
C VAL A 491 9.53 6.61 2.95
N LEU A 492 9.42 7.93 3.10
CA LEU A 492 8.51 8.78 2.35
C LEU A 492 8.67 8.65 0.83
N ASN A 493 9.91 8.73 0.32
CA ASN A 493 10.18 8.71 -1.12
C ASN A 493 10.07 7.31 -1.74
N THR A 494 10.09 6.25 -0.94
CA THR A 494 10.04 4.85 -1.43
C THR A 494 8.61 4.40 -1.76
N LEU A 495 7.57 5.05 -1.23
CA LEU A 495 6.19 4.55 -1.30
C LEU A 495 5.70 4.28 -2.72
N TRP A 496 5.69 5.30 -3.58
CA TRP A 496 5.14 5.13 -4.92
C TRP A 496 5.90 4.06 -5.72
N GLY A 497 7.24 4.00 -5.57
CA GLY A 497 8.07 3.00 -6.21
C GLY A 497 7.79 1.58 -5.72
N ALA A 498 7.52 1.41 -4.42
CA ALA A 498 7.12 0.13 -3.84
C ALA A 498 5.73 -0.31 -4.33
N LEU A 499 4.77 0.61 -4.44
CA LEU A 499 3.43 0.32 -4.94
C LEU A 499 3.39 0.02 -6.45
N CYS A 500 4.38 0.50 -7.20
CA CYS A 500 4.44 0.35 -8.65
C CYS A 500 5.57 -0.58 -9.11
N GLN A 501 6.13 -1.37 -8.19
CA GLN A 501 7.35 -2.12 -8.44
C GLN A 501 7.15 -3.13 -9.58
N ARG A 502 7.97 -3.01 -10.63
CA ARG A 502 8.07 -4.03 -11.68
C ARG A 502 8.56 -5.36 -11.09
N ASN A 503 8.01 -6.45 -11.58
CA ASN A 503 8.49 -7.77 -11.26
C ASN A 503 9.63 -8.10 -12.23
N LYS A 504 10.82 -8.28 -11.69
CA LYS A 504 12.02 -8.62 -12.44
C LYS A 504 12.78 -9.68 -11.67
N SER A 505 13.29 -10.66 -12.40
CA SER A 505 14.16 -11.73 -11.96
C SER A 505 15.59 -11.39 -12.38
N TYR A 506 16.56 -11.81 -11.58
CA TYR A 506 17.97 -11.50 -11.76
C TYR A 506 18.76 -12.78 -11.52
N TYR A 507 19.65 -13.11 -12.45
CA TYR A 507 20.50 -14.30 -12.38
C TYR A 507 21.95 -13.87 -12.59
N ASP A 508 22.79 -14.15 -11.60
CA ASP A 508 24.23 -13.90 -11.71
C ASP A 508 24.89 -15.13 -12.35
N ILE A 509 25.60 -14.91 -13.45
CA ILE A 509 26.25 -15.93 -14.28
C ILE A 509 27.75 -15.60 -14.30
N SER A 510 28.60 -16.61 -14.18
CA SER A 510 30.06 -16.44 -14.30
C SER A 510 30.73 -17.61 -15.01
N ASP A 511 31.86 -17.31 -15.65
CA ASP A 511 32.68 -18.30 -16.35
C ASP A 511 33.23 -19.38 -15.39
N ALA A 512 33.38 -19.06 -14.10
CA ALA A 512 33.95 -19.98 -13.11
C ALA A 512 32.94 -21.02 -12.58
N VAL A 513 31.63 -20.78 -12.74
CA VAL A 513 30.58 -21.61 -12.11
C VAL A 513 29.88 -22.51 -13.14
N ASN A 514 29.85 -22.14 -14.43
CA ASN A 514 29.07 -22.82 -15.47
C ASN A 514 29.94 -23.30 -16.65
N LEU A 515 31.08 -23.95 -16.40
CA LEU A 515 31.97 -24.42 -17.48
C LEU A 515 31.39 -25.59 -18.30
N SER A 516 30.35 -26.28 -17.82
CA SER A 516 29.85 -27.51 -18.45
C SER A 516 28.44 -27.45 -19.03
N GLU A 517 27.60 -26.49 -18.61
CA GLU A 517 26.19 -26.40 -19.06
C GLU A 517 25.79 -24.95 -19.39
N PRO A 518 25.16 -24.69 -20.54
CA PRO A 518 24.65 -23.37 -20.89
C PRO A 518 23.56 -22.92 -19.90
N PHE A 519 23.45 -21.61 -19.66
CA PHE A 519 22.38 -21.08 -18.81
C PHE A 519 21.03 -21.25 -19.51
N ASP A 520 20.15 -22.05 -18.91
CA ASP A 520 18.78 -22.22 -19.38
C ASP A 520 17.95 -20.98 -19.05
N TYR A 521 17.31 -20.44 -20.08
CA TYR A 521 16.43 -19.29 -19.92
C TYR A 521 15.18 -19.72 -19.15
N PRO A 522 14.76 -18.95 -18.13
CA PRO A 522 13.52 -19.24 -17.43
C PRO A 522 12.34 -19.24 -18.41
N GLU A 523 11.48 -20.26 -18.30
CA GLU A 523 10.25 -20.37 -19.09
C GLU A 523 9.34 -19.15 -18.89
N ASP A 524 8.64 -18.72 -19.94
CA ASP A 524 7.73 -17.57 -19.96
C ASP A 524 8.34 -16.20 -19.58
N GLU A 525 9.66 -16.11 -19.52
CA GLU A 525 10.38 -14.87 -19.23
C GLU A 525 11.14 -14.34 -20.45
N ILE A 526 11.21 -13.02 -20.56
CA ILE A 526 11.93 -12.30 -21.61
C ILE A 526 13.19 -11.69 -21.01
N LEU A 527 14.33 -11.92 -21.66
CA LEU A 527 15.58 -11.25 -21.33
C LEU A 527 15.47 -9.75 -21.65
N GLU A 528 15.59 -8.92 -20.62
CA GLU A 528 15.49 -7.46 -20.73
C GLU A 528 16.86 -6.80 -20.89
N SER A 529 17.86 -7.29 -20.15
CA SER A 529 19.21 -6.72 -20.18
C SER A 529 20.25 -7.70 -19.63
N ILE A 530 21.47 -7.59 -20.13
CA ILE A 530 22.67 -8.23 -19.58
C ILE A 530 23.56 -7.12 -19.00
N ILE A 531 23.91 -7.23 -17.71
CA ILE A 531 24.71 -6.24 -17.00
C ILE A 531 26.06 -6.87 -16.62
N PRO A 532 27.19 -6.44 -17.19
CA PRO A 532 28.50 -6.96 -16.78
C PRO A 532 28.82 -6.53 -15.34
N ILE A 533 29.24 -7.49 -14.52
CA ILE A 533 29.76 -7.24 -13.17
C ILE A 533 31.27 -7.02 -13.25
N ASN A 534 31.94 -7.86 -14.04
CA ASN A 534 33.36 -7.81 -14.37
C ASN A 534 33.59 -8.53 -15.72
N ASN A 535 34.84 -8.84 -16.07
CA ASN A 535 35.18 -9.45 -17.36
C ASN A 535 34.69 -10.90 -17.53
N THR A 536 34.33 -11.59 -16.46
CA THR A 536 33.97 -13.02 -16.44
C THR A 536 32.64 -13.29 -15.74
N SER A 537 31.82 -12.26 -15.50
CA SER A 537 30.56 -12.38 -14.77
C SER A 537 29.54 -11.33 -15.18
N TRP A 538 28.27 -11.74 -15.26
CA TRP A 538 27.15 -10.93 -15.71
C TRP A 538 25.91 -11.17 -14.84
N THR A 539 25.09 -10.13 -14.65
CA THR A 539 23.72 -10.27 -14.14
C THR A 539 22.75 -10.21 -15.32
N PHE A 540 22.03 -11.31 -15.55
CA PHE A 540 20.95 -11.36 -16.53
C PHE A 540 19.66 -10.90 -15.85
N GLN A 541 18.96 -9.97 -16.48
CA GLN A 541 17.69 -9.45 -15.98
C GLN A 541 16.56 -9.92 -16.89
N PHE A 542 15.54 -10.51 -16.28
CA PHE A 542 14.36 -11.02 -16.97
C PHE A 542 13.07 -10.37 -16.49
N SER A 543 12.03 -10.45 -17.32
CA SER A 543 10.66 -10.06 -16.97
C SER A 543 9.65 -11.08 -17.49
N ASN A 544 8.57 -11.32 -16.74
CA ASN A 544 7.46 -12.15 -17.20
C ASN A 544 6.33 -11.24 -17.73
N PRO A 545 6.00 -11.27 -19.05
CA PRO A 545 4.95 -10.44 -19.63
C PRO A 545 3.56 -10.65 -19.02
N ASN A 546 3.29 -11.86 -18.53
CA ASN A 546 2.04 -12.20 -17.86
C ASN A 546 1.97 -11.68 -16.42
N ASN A 547 3.12 -11.30 -15.82
CA ASN A 547 3.21 -10.84 -14.44
C ASN A 547 4.25 -9.71 -14.27
N LEU A 548 4.08 -8.61 -15.00
CA LEU A 548 5.04 -7.49 -15.07
C LEU A 548 5.21 -6.69 -13.77
N PHE A 549 4.29 -6.81 -12.80
CA PHE A 549 4.29 -6.00 -11.59
C PHE A 549 4.04 -6.85 -10.35
N LYS A 550 4.77 -6.54 -9.28
CA LYS A 550 4.53 -7.09 -7.93
C LYS A 550 4.01 -6.05 -6.94
N GLY A 551 4.05 -4.77 -7.32
CA GLY A 551 3.42 -3.69 -6.55
C GLY A 551 1.90 -3.71 -6.71
N GLU A 552 1.18 -3.22 -5.68
CA GLU A 552 -0.29 -3.27 -5.63
C GLU A 552 -0.98 -2.29 -6.62
N TYR A 553 -0.37 -1.12 -6.88
CA TYR A 553 -0.98 -0.03 -7.64
C TYR A 553 -0.11 0.49 -8.80
N PRO A 554 0.38 -0.36 -9.73
CA PRO A 554 1.27 0.09 -10.81
C PRO A 554 0.63 1.12 -11.76
N GLN A 555 -0.70 1.17 -11.83
CA GLN A 555 -1.44 2.12 -12.69
C GLN A 555 -1.21 3.59 -12.33
N ILE A 556 -0.79 3.89 -11.09
CA ILE A 556 -0.60 5.28 -10.64
C ILE A 556 0.70 5.87 -11.18
N ALA A 557 1.72 5.04 -11.43
CA ALA A 557 3.06 5.51 -11.77
C ALA A 557 3.11 6.40 -13.03
N PRO A 558 2.48 6.05 -14.17
CA PRO A 558 2.47 6.92 -15.34
C PRO A 558 2.00 8.34 -15.03
N PHE A 559 0.98 8.48 -14.17
CA PHE A 559 0.37 9.77 -13.84
C PHE A 559 1.18 10.56 -12.81
N ILE A 560 1.76 9.88 -11.80
CA ILE A 560 2.70 10.52 -10.85
C ILE A 560 3.89 11.10 -11.62
N LEU A 561 4.50 10.30 -12.49
CA LEU A 561 5.69 10.68 -13.23
C LEU A 561 5.39 11.78 -14.25
N ALA A 562 4.28 11.68 -14.99
CA ALA A 562 3.86 12.72 -15.93
C ALA A 562 3.55 14.05 -15.22
N GLN A 563 2.94 14.01 -14.04
CA GLN A 563 2.69 15.22 -13.26
C GLN A 563 4.01 15.86 -12.79
N GLY A 564 4.99 15.06 -12.38
CA GLY A 564 6.32 15.56 -12.03
C GLY A 564 7.01 16.25 -13.20
N ARG A 565 6.98 15.62 -14.38
CA ARG A 565 7.48 16.24 -15.62
C ARG A 565 6.76 17.54 -15.94
N LYS A 566 5.42 17.58 -15.82
CA LYS A 566 4.63 18.78 -16.08
C LYS A 566 5.00 19.93 -15.14
N ILE A 567 5.17 19.66 -13.84
CA ILE A 567 5.59 20.66 -12.86
C ILE A 567 6.93 21.27 -13.25
N ILE A 568 7.96 20.44 -13.45
CA ILE A 568 9.30 20.92 -13.78
C ILE A 568 9.31 21.65 -15.12
N SER A 569 8.66 21.09 -16.13
CA SER A 569 8.51 21.70 -17.46
C SER A 569 7.88 23.10 -17.39
N LYS A 570 6.81 23.30 -16.61
CA LYS A 570 6.17 24.61 -16.44
C LYS A 570 7.04 25.59 -15.68
N THR A 571 7.75 25.13 -14.65
CA THR A 571 8.62 25.98 -13.84
C THR A 571 9.77 26.56 -14.66
N ILE A 572 10.38 25.76 -15.53
CA ILE A 572 11.58 26.17 -16.27
C ILE A 572 11.28 26.78 -17.65
N GLU A 573 10.07 26.61 -18.20
CA GLU A 573 9.67 27.15 -19.50
C GLU A 573 9.95 28.66 -19.68
N PRO A 574 9.62 29.55 -18.71
CA PRO A 574 9.95 30.98 -18.81
C PRO A 574 11.45 31.28 -18.87
N TYR A 575 12.31 30.31 -18.51
CA TYR A 575 13.75 30.46 -18.43
C TYR A 575 14.48 29.46 -19.35
N LYS A 576 13.81 28.90 -20.37
CA LYS A 576 14.33 27.79 -21.19
C LYS A 576 15.75 28.04 -21.72
N ASP A 577 16.06 29.28 -22.14
CA ASP A 577 17.36 29.66 -22.70
C ASP A 577 18.49 29.71 -21.65
N LYS A 578 18.12 29.76 -20.37
CA LYS A 578 19.03 29.75 -19.22
C LYS A 578 19.13 28.38 -18.56
N VAL A 579 18.31 27.40 -18.96
CA VAL A 579 18.40 26.05 -18.39
C VAL A 579 19.71 25.42 -18.85
N LYS A 580 20.52 24.96 -17.90
CA LYS A 580 21.79 24.27 -18.16
C LYS A 580 21.77 22.81 -17.76
N ARG A 581 20.85 22.43 -16.87
CA ARG A 581 20.62 21.04 -16.50
C ARG A 581 19.22 20.85 -15.94
N VAL A 582 18.63 19.70 -16.24
CA VAL A 582 17.43 19.17 -15.60
C VAL A 582 17.71 17.71 -15.23
N HIS A 583 17.44 17.33 -13.99
CA HIS A 583 17.55 15.96 -13.52
C HIS A 583 16.41 15.65 -12.56
N THR A 584 15.36 15.06 -13.13
CA THR A 584 14.12 14.70 -12.43
C THR A 584 13.39 15.89 -11.82
N ASP A 585 13.67 16.22 -10.57
CA ASP A 585 13.03 17.24 -9.73
C ASP A 585 13.92 18.46 -9.45
N GLY A 586 15.19 18.39 -9.86
CA GLY A 586 16.15 19.48 -9.75
C GLY A 586 16.64 20.00 -11.10
N PHE A 587 17.01 21.27 -11.14
CA PHE A 587 17.54 21.93 -12.35
C PHE A 587 18.55 23.03 -12.01
N ILE A 588 19.37 23.39 -12.99
CA ILE A 588 20.37 24.48 -12.89
C ILE A 588 20.04 25.54 -13.94
N LEU A 589 19.98 26.79 -13.51
CA LEU A 589 19.86 27.96 -14.39
C LEU A 589 21.20 28.71 -14.41
N SER A 590 21.63 29.14 -15.59
CA SER A 590 22.73 30.11 -15.73
C SER A 590 22.25 31.49 -15.31
N GLU A 591 22.94 32.11 -14.36
CA GLU A 591 22.62 33.45 -13.86
C GLU A 591 23.89 34.30 -13.81
N ASP A 592 23.79 35.59 -14.17
CA ASP A 592 24.92 36.51 -14.10
C ASP A 592 25.05 37.03 -12.65
N PRO A 593 26.18 36.83 -11.95
CA PRO A 593 26.37 37.36 -10.62
C PRO A 593 26.56 38.89 -10.59
N ILE A 594 26.77 39.56 -11.75
CA ILE A 594 27.32 40.94 -11.82
C ILE A 594 26.45 41.95 -12.59
N LYS A 595 25.36 41.59 -13.30
CA LYS A 595 24.54 42.61 -14.01
C LYS A 595 23.61 43.40 -13.09
N ALA A 596 24.21 44.31 -12.32
CA ALA A 596 23.59 45.52 -11.82
C ALA A 596 23.31 46.47 -13.00
N LYS A 597 22.09 47.02 -13.06
CA LYS A 597 21.91 48.30 -13.78
C LYS A 597 22.69 49.37 -12.99
N PRO A 598 23.39 50.33 -13.63
CA PRO A 598 24.27 51.29 -12.94
C PRO A 598 23.60 52.27 -11.96
N HIS A 599 22.31 52.12 -11.63
CA HIS A 599 21.55 53.07 -10.81
C HIS A 599 20.81 52.45 -9.61
N ALA A 600 21.13 51.22 -9.22
CA ALA A 600 20.69 50.68 -7.94
C ALA A 600 21.87 50.59 -6.98
N MET A 601 21.98 51.56 -6.06
CA MET A 601 22.78 51.38 -4.84
C MET A 601 22.27 50.13 -4.12
N CYS A 602 23.22 49.28 -3.66
CA CYS A 602 23.06 47.95 -3.09
C CYS A 602 23.03 46.80 -4.13
N GLY A 603 24.22 46.26 -4.43
CA GLY A 603 24.45 45.13 -5.35
C GLY A 603 23.93 43.80 -4.82
N ILE A 604 22.60 43.64 -4.76
CA ILE A 604 21.92 42.38 -4.45
C ILE A 604 21.41 41.78 -5.76
N THR A 605 22.01 40.68 -6.23
CA THR A 605 21.47 39.90 -7.35
C THR A 605 20.31 39.04 -6.86
N PHE A 606 19.11 39.28 -7.41
CA PHE A 606 17.94 38.45 -7.10
C PHE A 606 17.95 37.18 -7.95
N PRO A 607 17.67 36.00 -7.37
CA PRO A 607 17.51 34.76 -8.11
C PRO A 607 16.36 34.85 -9.11
N LEU A 608 16.49 34.15 -10.26
CA LEU A 608 15.41 34.10 -11.25
C LEU A 608 14.13 33.50 -10.67
N ILE A 609 14.28 32.56 -9.74
CA ILE A 609 13.18 31.95 -8.98
C ILE A 609 13.34 32.33 -7.52
N ASN A 610 12.38 33.10 -7.01
CA ASN A 610 12.33 33.44 -5.59
C ASN A 610 11.80 32.24 -4.79
N CYS A 611 12.63 31.70 -3.90
CA CYS A 611 12.27 30.59 -3.04
C CYS A 611 11.97 31.11 -1.63
N SER A 612 10.88 30.63 -1.02
CA SER A 612 10.60 30.96 0.38
C SER A 612 11.68 30.42 1.32
N LYS A 613 11.95 31.12 2.43
CA LYS A 613 12.94 30.70 3.44
C LYS A 613 12.61 29.33 4.05
N ASP A 614 11.33 29.00 4.13
CA ASP A 614 10.81 27.73 4.64
C ASP A 614 10.54 26.68 3.55
N ALA A 615 11.01 26.90 2.31
CA ALA A 615 10.73 26.00 1.19
C ALA A 615 11.26 24.56 1.42
N SER A 616 12.35 24.38 2.17
CA SER A 616 12.92 23.05 2.46
C SER A 616 12.04 22.19 3.37
N VAL A 617 11.15 22.82 4.13
CA VAL A 617 10.21 22.20 5.06
C VAL A 617 8.75 22.34 4.61
N THR A 618 8.52 22.83 3.40
CA THR A 618 7.18 23.05 2.82
C THR A 618 7.00 22.18 1.58
N LEU A 619 5.94 21.38 1.53
CA LEU A 619 5.58 20.60 0.33
C LEU A 619 5.18 21.55 -0.80
N LYS A 620 5.39 21.15 -2.06
CA LYS A 620 5.02 21.92 -3.26
C LYS A 620 5.84 23.21 -3.43
N ALA A 621 6.99 23.31 -2.76
CA ALA A 621 7.86 24.47 -2.80
C ALA A 621 9.18 24.13 -3.49
N PHE A 622 9.67 25.05 -4.30
CA PHE A 622 11.04 25.03 -4.78
C PHE A 622 11.96 25.63 -3.73
N LYS A 623 13.08 24.96 -3.51
CA LYS A 623 14.16 25.41 -2.63
C LYS A 623 15.41 25.62 -3.45
N PHE A 624 16.23 26.52 -2.92
CA PHE A 624 17.59 26.72 -3.35
C PHE A 624 18.50 25.65 -2.72
N GLU A 625 19.33 24.99 -3.53
CA GLU A 625 20.28 23.98 -3.06
C GLU A 625 21.71 24.53 -3.02
N LYS A 626 22.16 25.13 -4.12
CA LYS A 626 23.56 25.57 -4.28
C LYS A 626 23.69 26.61 -5.39
N GLU A 627 24.64 27.52 -5.26
CA GLU A 627 25.12 28.41 -6.33
C GLU A 627 26.64 28.44 -6.40
N GLY A 628 27.16 28.97 -7.50
CA GLY A 628 28.59 29.13 -7.74
C GLY A 628 28.98 28.79 -9.17
N GLU A 629 30.26 28.94 -9.45
CA GLU A 629 30.85 28.41 -10.67
C GLU A 629 30.71 26.89 -10.70
N CYS A 630 30.28 26.36 -11.84
CA CYS A 630 30.17 24.92 -12.02
C CYS A 630 30.46 24.50 -13.45
N TYR A 631 30.85 23.23 -13.57
CA TYR A 631 31.07 22.53 -14.82
C TYR A 631 30.09 21.36 -14.90
N ILE A 632 29.19 21.43 -15.88
CA ILE A 632 28.16 20.42 -16.15
C ILE A 632 28.70 19.52 -17.25
N LYS A 633 29.38 18.44 -16.87
CA LYS A 633 29.86 17.45 -17.84
C LYS A 633 28.68 16.81 -18.59
N ASN A 634 27.65 16.42 -17.85
CA ASN A 634 26.38 15.92 -18.39
C ASN A 634 25.29 15.97 -17.31
N ALA A 635 24.08 15.51 -17.64
CA ALA A 635 22.95 15.52 -16.72
C ALA A 635 23.18 14.74 -15.42
N ASN A 636 24.09 13.76 -15.38
CA ASN A 636 24.40 12.99 -14.18
C ASN A 636 25.61 13.51 -13.40
N GLN A 637 26.41 14.41 -13.97
CA GLN A 637 27.67 14.85 -13.37
C GLN A 637 27.83 16.37 -13.44
N VAL A 638 27.77 17.00 -12.26
CA VAL A 638 28.03 18.43 -12.05
C VAL A 638 29.17 18.58 -11.06
N ILE A 639 30.17 19.37 -11.42
CA ILE A 639 31.30 19.71 -10.56
C ILE A 639 31.18 21.19 -10.22
N TRP A 640 31.03 21.50 -8.94
CA TRP A 640 31.06 22.88 -8.47
C TRP A 640 32.52 23.26 -8.19
N LEU A 641 32.96 24.39 -8.75
CA LEU A 641 34.34 24.85 -8.73
C LEU A 641 34.67 25.67 -7.49
#